data_AF-I9B541-F1
#
_entry.id   AF-I9B541-F1
#
_cell.length_a   1.000
_cell.length_b   1.000
_cell.length_c   1.000
_cell.angle_alpha   90.00
_cell.angle_beta   90.00
_cell.angle_gamma   90.00
#
_symmetry.space_group_name_H-M   'P 1'
#
loop_
_entity.id
_entity.type
_entity.pdbx_description
1 polymer ?
#
loop_
_entity_poly.entity_id
_entity_poly.type
_entity_poly.pdbx_seq_one_letter_code
_entity_poly.pdbx_strand_id
1 'polypeptide(L)'
;MQKKVLHVNGLPRVLIVNPETSLASVLREQLLLTGCKVGCNQGQCGTCSIIMDGKVVRSCIVKMKRVPDEANITTIEGLAKPENLHPLQVAWMAYGCAQCGFCSPGFILSAKVLLDTNSAPKREDVREWFQKNRNACRCTGYKPLVDAVMAAAKVMRGEMHKEDLLYKPVGNKIYGTTYHRPSALRKVTGTWDYGADVALQMPPGTLRMALVQAEVSHANIMGIDTAEAENMPGVYKVITHKDVKGKNRITGLITFPTNKGDGWDRPILCDEKVFQFGDAIAIICADTEEHAKAAAQKVKVDLEILPSYMSAPAAMAADAIEIHPGVPNIYFEQGIIKGEDTEPIMKQSDVVTVEVDTYCSRQPHLPLEPDCGCAYFDEEGRLTIHSKSIGLHLHHAMIVAGIGIEPEKCRIVQNPAGGTFGYKFSPTIEALLGVACMATGKPVSLNFTMYQNITYTGKRSPGFVKCKLAADKTGKLLAMETDWFIDHGPYSEFGDLLTLRQAQFTGAGYDIPRIRGKGRTVCTNHAWGSAFRGYGSPQAFLASEIAMDELAEKLGLDPLELRFKNIYRPGATTPTGQVPEVFCFEDMINTLRPLWEEAKKRCKELSTSEKKRGVGLSLGIYGCGLDGPDSSEAWVELTKNGITVGDSWQDHGQGADIGTLSHAHETLRPLGIKAEQIKLVMNDTAFTPNSGPSGGSRSNVMTGNAIKVACEMLLNAMRKPDGTYRSYDEMAAENLPLHYNGKWTASMCTDCDPVTGQGKPFPIYMYELFMPEVEVDMKTGKAKVVKFTTVADMGTITNKTACDGQIYGGLAQGIGLALTEDFEDLKKHTNLVNCGLPFIYDVPDDIQIIYNITPREHGPHGAAGAGEGPLSAPHPGILNAIYNACGVRIYAIPALPEKIKAGLAALSTRDK
;
A
#
# COMPACT_ATOMS: atom_id res chain seq x y z
N MET A 1 13.88 28.57 -28.21
CA MET A 1 14.69 28.58 -26.96
C MET A 1 14.86 30.02 -26.50
N GLN A 2 14.97 30.26 -25.19
CA GLN A 2 15.18 31.57 -24.56
C GLN A 2 16.29 31.46 -23.50
N LYS A 3 17.17 32.47 -23.43
CA LYS A 3 18.13 32.62 -22.33
C LYS A 3 17.41 33.17 -21.09
N LYS A 4 17.63 32.56 -19.93
CA LYS A 4 17.21 33.06 -18.61
C LYS A 4 18.37 32.97 -17.62
N VAL A 5 18.44 33.92 -16.70
CA VAL A 5 19.33 33.88 -15.55
C VAL A 5 18.47 33.65 -14.32
N LEU A 6 18.70 32.57 -13.57
CA LEU A 6 17.94 32.24 -12.35
C LEU A 6 18.91 32.08 -11.18
N HIS A 7 18.51 32.46 -9.97
CA HIS A 7 19.28 32.21 -8.74
C HIS A 7 18.77 30.93 -8.08
N VAL A 8 19.37 29.79 -8.39
CA VAL A 8 18.94 28.47 -7.92
C VAL A 8 19.82 28.03 -6.74
N ASN A 9 19.21 27.82 -5.58
CA ASN A 9 19.87 27.46 -4.32
C ASN A 9 21.02 28.42 -3.96
N GLY A 10 20.80 29.73 -4.19
CA GLY A 10 21.76 30.79 -3.89
C GLY A 10 22.87 30.97 -4.94
N LEU A 11 22.82 30.27 -6.08
CA LEU A 11 23.80 30.39 -7.16
C LEU A 11 23.15 30.87 -8.46
N PRO A 12 23.74 31.86 -9.16
CA PRO A 12 23.26 32.26 -10.49
C PRO A 12 23.49 31.13 -11.50
N ARG A 13 22.48 30.90 -12.34
CA ARG A 13 22.44 29.88 -13.39
C ARG A 13 21.96 30.51 -14.68
N VAL A 14 22.81 30.50 -15.71
CA VAL A 14 22.42 30.88 -17.06
C VAL A 14 21.88 29.65 -17.77
N LEU A 15 20.60 29.67 -18.13
CA LEU A 15 19.89 28.55 -18.72
C LEU A 15 19.35 28.90 -20.11
N ILE A 16 19.40 27.94 -21.02
CA ILE A 16 18.74 28.01 -22.31
C ILE A 16 17.53 27.08 -22.25
N VAL A 17 16.34 27.66 -22.21
CA VAL A 17 15.09 26.92 -21.93
C VAL A 17 14.09 27.05 -23.08
N ASN A 18 13.26 26.04 -23.26
CA ASN A 18 12.04 26.18 -24.05
C ASN A 18 10.97 26.88 -23.16
N PRO A 19 10.37 28.01 -23.59
CA PRO A 19 9.36 28.73 -22.80
C PRO A 19 8.14 27.88 -22.38
N GLU A 20 7.84 26.81 -23.12
CA GLU A 20 6.72 25.89 -22.84
C GLU A 20 7.09 24.67 -21.96
N THR A 21 8.37 24.49 -21.63
CA THR A 21 8.79 23.44 -20.69
C THR A 21 8.40 23.82 -19.26
N SER A 22 8.07 22.83 -18.43
CA SER A 22 7.79 23.07 -17.01
C SER A 22 9.07 23.41 -16.23
N LEU A 23 8.94 24.22 -15.18
CA LEU A 23 10.05 24.50 -14.28
C LEU A 23 10.55 23.21 -13.60
N ALA A 24 9.65 22.27 -13.28
CA ALA A 24 10.05 20.97 -12.74
C ALA A 24 10.98 20.20 -13.69
N SER A 25 10.66 20.15 -14.98
CA SER A 25 11.52 19.52 -15.99
C SER A 25 12.86 20.23 -16.11
N VAL A 26 12.90 21.56 -16.12
CA VAL A 26 14.20 22.29 -16.15
C VAL A 26 15.05 21.97 -14.91
N LEU A 27 14.45 22.00 -13.71
CA LEU A 27 15.17 21.69 -12.46
C LEU A 27 15.70 20.25 -12.46
N ARG A 28 14.90 19.28 -12.90
CA ARG A 28 15.26 17.86 -12.84
C ARG A 28 16.17 17.41 -13.99
N GLU A 29 15.86 17.81 -15.22
CA GLU A 29 16.49 17.28 -16.43
C GLU A 29 17.70 18.10 -16.86
N GLN A 30 17.68 19.43 -16.70
CA GLN A 30 18.83 20.28 -17.06
C GLN A 30 19.80 20.50 -15.89
N LEU A 31 19.28 20.60 -14.66
CA LEU A 31 20.09 20.88 -13.47
C LEU A 31 20.32 19.66 -12.57
N LEU A 32 19.69 18.52 -12.86
CA LEU A 32 19.78 17.30 -12.06
C LEU A 32 19.42 17.50 -10.56
N LEU A 33 18.53 18.45 -10.28
CA LEU A 33 17.96 18.66 -8.94
C LEU A 33 16.75 17.72 -8.75
N THR A 34 17.05 16.42 -8.64
CA THR A 34 16.05 15.35 -8.56
C THR A 34 15.27 15.35 -7.25
N GLY A 35 15.68 16.14 -6.23
CA GLY A 35 14.92 16.36 -5.01
C GLY A 35 13.58 17.06 -5.24
N CYS A 36 13.42 17.78 -6.36
CA CYS A 36 12.12 18.23 -6.86
C CYS A 36 11.33 17.02 -7.43
N LYS A 37 10.58 16.31 -6.59
CA LYS A 37 9.87 15.09 -6.98
C LYS A 37 8.60 15.39 -7.81
N VAL A 38 8.41 14.72 -8.94
CA VAL A 38 7.23 14.88 -9.81
C VAL A 38 6.34 13.64 -9.73
N GLY A 39 5.15 13.81 -9.14
CA GLY A 39 4.12 12.78 -9.08
C GLY A 39 3.02 12.99 -10.11
N CYS A 40 1.92 13.64 -9.68
CA CYS A 40 0.74 13.83 -10.52
C CYS A 40 0.96 14.62 -11.84
N ASN A 41 2.01 15.45 -11.91
CA ASN A 41 2.28 16.41 -12.98
C ASN A 41 1.08 17.32 -13.38
N GLN A 42 0.14 17.54 -12.45
CA GLN A 42 -1.11 18.27 -12.65
C GLN A 42 -1.37 19.30 -11.53
N GLY A 43 -0.37 19.56 -10.68
CA GLY A 43 -0.51 20.47 -9.54
C GLY A 43 -1.37 19.94 -8.39
N GLN A 44 -1.72 18.66 -8.35
CA GLN A 44 -2.66 18.12 -7.36
C GLN A 44 -2.03 17.61 -6.06
N CYS A 45 -0.74 17.21 -6.06
CA CYS A 45 -0.12 16.50 -4.92
C CYS A 45 0.99 17.27 -4.17
N GLY A 46 1.48 18.38 -4.71
CA GLY A 46 2.49 19.20 -4.02
C GLY A 46 3.88 18.56 -3.85
N THR A 47 4.16 17.38 -4.41
CA THR A 47 5.51 16.75 -4.32
C THR A 47 6.60 17.62 -4.95
N CYS A 48 6.24 18.34 -6.02
CA CYS A 48 7.12 19.25 -6.77
C CYS A 48 7.16 20.67 -6.20
N SER A 49 6.73 20.85 -4.95
CA SER A 49 6.74 22.16 -4.31
C SER A 49 8.18 22.63 -4.14
N ILE A 50 8.45 23.84 -4.60
CA ILE A 50 9.69 24.58 -4.41
C ILE A 50 9.37 25.94 -3.80
N ILE A 51 10.39 26.70 -3.43
CA ILE A 51 10.25 28.11 -3.09
C ILE A 51 10.71 28.93 -4.29
N MET A 52 9.86 29.81 -4.81
CA MET A 52 10.21 30.78 -5.85
C MET A 52 9.81 32.16 -5.35
N ASP A 53 10.80 33.06 -5.21
CA ASP A 53 10.65 34.42 -4.71
C ASP A 53 9.87 34.48 -3.38
N GLY A 54 10.27 33.61 -2.44
CA GLY A 54 9.67 33.51 -1.10
C GLY A 54 8.31 32.82 -1.04
N LYS A 55 7.78 32.31 -2.16
CA LYS A 55 6.46 31.66 -2.23
C LYS A 55 6.57 30.18 -2.57
N VAL A 56 5.67 29.38 -1.99
CA VAL A 56 5.52 27.97 -2.36
C VAL A 56 4.92 27.89 -3.76
N VAL A 57 5.59 27.16 -4.65
CA VAL A 57 5.17 26.99 -6.04
C VAL A 57 5.24 25.52 -6.43
N ARG A 58 4.16 25.02 -7.05
CA ARG A 58 4.12 23.69 -7.67
C ARG A 58 4.77 23.77 -9.05
N SER A 59 6.06 23.46 -9.13
CA SER A 59 6.89 23.67 -10.33
C SER A 59 6.41 22.93 -11.58
N CYS A 60 5.68 21.81 -11.45
CA CYS A 60 5.18 21.04 -12.59
C CYS A 60 4.17 21.80 -13.48
N ILE A 61 3.43 22.76 -12.93
CA ILE A 61 2.43 23.56 -13.68
C ILE A 61 2.92 24.98 -14.01
N VAL A 62 4.16 25.31 -13.64
CA VAL A 62 4.77 26.59 -13.99
C VAL A 62 5.60 26.40 -15.24
N LYS A 63 5.18 27.01 -16.34
CA LYS A 63 5.96 27.04 -17.58
C LYS A 63 7.08 28.06 -17.50
N MET A 64 8.21 27.82 -18.15
CA MET A 64 9.38 28.71 -18.10
C MET A 64 9.07 30.13 -18.56
N LYS A 65 8.14 30.35 -19.50
CA LYS A 65 7.67 31.70 -19.88
C LYS A 65 7.11 32.53 -18.73
N ARG A 66 6.62 31.88 -17.68
CA ARG A 66 6.07 32.52 -16.46
C ARG A 66 7.10 32.69 -15.35
N VAL A 67 8.29 32.11 -15.50
CA VAL A 67 9.38 32.28 -14.53
C VAL A 67 10.09 33.60 -14.85
N PRO A 68 10.07 34.60 -13.95
CA PRO A 68 10.79 35.86 -14.18
C PRO A 68 12.29 35.62 -14.42
N ASP A 69 12.92 36.53 -15.16
CA ASP A 69 14.39 36.57 -15.16
C ASP A 69 14.85 37.02 -13.77
N GLU A 70 16.02 36.53 -13.34
CA GLU A 70 16.59 36.74 -12.00
C GLU A 70 15.75 36.17 -10.84
N ALA A 71 14.79 35.27 -11.11
CA ALA A 71 13.97 34.65 -10.06
C ALA A 71 14.84 33.83 -9.07
N ASN A 72 14.50 33.92 -7.78
CA ASN A 72 15.16 33.18 -6.71
C ASN A 72 14.44 31.87 -6.44
N ILE A 73 15.09 30.75 -6.68
CA ILE A 73 14.53 29.41 -6.55
C ILE A 73 15.28 28.64 -5.46
N THR A 74 14.56 28.08 -4.49
CA THR A 74 15.09 27.13 -3.51
C THR A 74 14.39 25.78 -3.66
N THR A 75 15.19 24.76 -3.90
CA THR A 75 14.82 23.34 -3.90
C THR A 75 15.27 22.69 -2.58
N ILE A 76 15.02 21.39 -2.39
CA ILE A 76 15.31 20.74 -1.11
C ILE A 76 16.83 20.65 -0.87
N GLU A 77 17.58 20.55 -1.95
CA GLU A 77 19.05 20.57 -2.01
C GLU A 77 19.61 21.91 -1.53
N GLY A 78 18.84 23.00 -1.65
CA GLY A 78 19.23 24.33 -1.17
C GLY A 78 18.87 24.62 0.27
N LEU A 79 18.07 23.78 0.93
CA LEU A 79 17.55 24.07 2.28
C LEU A 79 18.60 23.88 3.38
N ALA A 80 19.51 22.93 3.20
CA ALA A 80 20.57 22.64 4.15
C ALA A 80 21.71 21.88 3.48
N LYS A 81 22.93 22.06 4.00
CA LYS A 81 24.06 21.19 3.67
C LYS A 81 23.95 19.91 4.52
N PRO A 82 24.47 18.76 4.05
CA PRO A 82 24.45 17.51 4.83
C PRO A 82 24.98 17.66 6.27
N GLU A 83 26.01 18.50 6.44
CA GLU A 83 26.65 18.79 7.74
C GLU A 83 25.78 19.60 8.72
N ASN A 84 24.72 20.24 8.24
CA ASN A 84 23.86 21.10 9.07
C ASN A 84 22.42 21.13 8.55
N LEU A 85 21.67 20.08 8.87
CA LEU A 85 20.25 19.95 8.51
C LEU A 85 19.40 21.07 9.10
N HIS A 86 18.38 21.47 8.33
CA HIS A 86 17.34 22.39 8.79
C HIS A 86 16.48 21.75 9.89
N PRO A 87 15.98 22.48 10.90
CA PRO A 87 15.12 21.92 11.95
C PRO A 87 13.94 21.09 11.44
N LEU A 88 13.30 21.52 10.35
CA LEU A 88 12.25 20.73 9.66
C LEU A 88 12.75 19.36 9.20
N GLN A 89 13.94 19.24 8.63
CA GLN A 89 14.46 17.95 8.17
C GLN A 89 14.72 17.01 9.35
N VAL A 90 15.30 17.53 10.43
CA VAL A 90 15.55 16.76 11.67
C VAL A 90 14.24 16.32 12.32
N ALA A 91 13.25 17.21 12.39
CA ALA A 91 11.92 16.89 12.91
C ALA A 91 11.22 15.84 12.04
N TRP A 92 11.33 15.93 10.71
CA TRP A 92 10.77 14.92 9.81
C TRP A 92 11.34 13.53 10.06
N MET A 93 12.64 13.43 10.34
CA MET A 93 13.31 12.17 10.70
C MET A 93 12.82 11.65 12.06
N ALA A 94 12.79 12.53 13.07
CA ALA A 94 12.39 12.21 14.44
C ALA A 94 10.96 11.68 14.56
N TYR A 95 10.01 12.33 13.87
CA TYR A 95 8.59 11.98 13.91
C TYR A 95 8.21 10.92 12.87
N GLY A 96 9.18 10.29 12.19
CA GLY A 96 8.91 9.22 11.21
C GLY A 96 8.10 9.67 10.00
N CYS A 97 8.17 10.94 9.63
CA CYS A 97 7.38 11.53 8.54
C CYS A 97 7.78 10.97 7.17
N ALA A 98 9.06 10.64 6.99
CA ALA A 98 9.59 10.05 5.78
C ALA A 98 9.39 8.53 5.77
N GLN A 99 8.15 8.08 5.55
CA GLN A 99 7.85 6.67 5.25
C GLN A 99 8.43 6.28 3.88
N CYS A 100 7.64 6.36 2.80
CA CYS A 100 8.21 6.23 1.45
C CYS A 100 9.16 7.40 1.15
N GLY A 101 8.86 8.60 1.67
CA GLY A 101 9.69 9.78 1.55
C GLY A 101 9.44 10.64 0.29
N PHE A 102 8.63 10.17 -0.66
CA PHE A 102 8.46 10.84 -1.95
C PHE A 102 7.85 12.25 -1.84
N CYS A 103 6.96 12.46 -0.86
CA CYS A 103 6.36 13.77 -0.60
C CYS A 103 7.23 14.66 0.31
N SER A 104 8.22 14.11 1.01
CA SER A 104 8.97 14.82 2.06
C SER A 104 9.59 16.12 1.57
N PRO A 105 10.31 16.17 0.42
CA PRO A 105 10.86 17.43 -0.09
C PRO A 105 9.84 18.55 -0.23
N GLY A 106 8.71 18.26 -0.88
CA GLY A 106 7.66 19.24 -1.14
C GLY A 106 6.96 19.72 0.13
N PHE A 107 6.73 18.84 1.11
CA PHE A 107 6.18 19.24 2.41
C PHE A 107 7.16 20.12 3.20
N ILE A 108 8.44 19.74 3.26
CA ILE A 108 9.46 20.46 4.02
C ILE A 108 9.63 21.88 3.48
N LEU A 109 9.73 22.04 2.16
CA LEU A 109 9.83 23.37 1.53
C LEU A 109 8.55 24.20 1.72
N SER A 110 7.38 23.55 1.64
CA SER A 110 6.10 24.20 1.92
C SER A 110 6.01 24.69 3.36
N ALA A 111 6.38 23.85 4.33
CA ALA A 111 6.41 24.18 5.75
C ALA A 111 7.45 25.26 6.08
N LYS A 112 8.58 25.28 5.38
CA LYS A 112 9.60 26.33 5.57
C LYS A 112 9.01 27.72 5.31
N VAL A 113 8.27 27.89 4.21
CA VAL A 113 7.61 29.17 3.90
C VAL A 113 6.52 29.52 4.91
N LEU A 114 5.78 28.52 5.41
CA LEU A 114 4.85 28.74 6.53
C LEU A 114 5.59 29.31 7.74
N LEU A 115 6.69 28.69 8.17
CA LEU A 115 7.42 29.11 9.36
C LEU A 115 8.18 30.43 9.18
N ASP A 116 8.59 30.77 7.96
CA ASP A 116 9.16 32.08 7.63
C ASP A 116 8.12 33.21 7.76
N THR A 117 6.83 32.90 7.56
CA THR A 117 5.73 33.89 7.59
C THR A 117 4.92 33.86 8.89
N ASN A 118 4.89 32.74 9.59
CA ASN A 118 4.26 32.53 10.88
C ASN A 118 5.16 31.63 11.73
N SER A 119 5.94 32.22 12.63
CA SER A 119 6.91 31.49 13.45
C SER A 119 6.28 30.66 14.58
N ALA A 120 5.00 30.85 14.89
CA ALA A 120 4.27 30.14 15.94
C ALA A 120 2.87 29.70 15.46
N PRO A 121 2.78 28.87 14.40
CA PRO A 121 1.50 28.45 13.86
C PRO A 121 0.76 27.54 14.86
N LYS A 122 -0.57 27.59 14.84
CA LYS A 122 -1.39 26.54 15.44
C LYS A 122 -1.38 25.32 14.53
N ARG A 123 -1.73 24.15 15.07
CA ARG A 123 -1.87 22.92 14.28
C ARG A 123 -2.82 23.09 13.10
N GLU A 124 -3.93 23.80 13.30
CA GLU A 124 -4.88 24.07 12.22
C GLU A 124 -4.30 25.00 11.14
N ASP A 125 -3.46 25.98 11.50
CA ASP A 125 -2.77 26.83 10.50
C ASP A 125 -1.85 25.98 9.60
N VAL A 126 -1.16 24.99 10.19
CA VAL A 126 -0.33 24.03 9.43
C VAL A 126 -1.19 23.19 8.48
N ARG A 127 -2.33 22.70 8.97
CA ARG A 127 -3.26 21.89 8.18
C ARG A 127 -3.86 22.70 7.03
N GLU A 128 -4.29 23.94 7.30
CA GLU A 128 -4.78 24.88 6.29
C GLU A 128 -3.73 25.15 5.23
N TRP A 129 -2.49 25.37 5.67
CA TRP A 129 -1.38 25.63 4.76
C TRP A 129 -1.13 24.47 3.80
N PHE A 130 -1.07 23.24 4.31
CA PHE A 130 -0.88 22.05 3.47
C PHE A 130 -2.10 21.78 2.57
N GLN A 131 -3.31 22.04 3.05
CA GLN A 131 -4.53 21.96 2.24
C GLN A 131 -4.47 22.95 1.06
N LYS A 132 -4.15 24.21 1.33
CA LYS A 132 -4.05 25.29 0.34
C LYS A 132 -2.96 25.01 -0.71
N ASN A 133 -1.81 24.53 -0.27
CA ASN A 133 -0.68 24.22 -1.15
C ASN A 133 -0.76 22.83 -1.80
N ARG A 134 -1.83 22.09 -1.53
CA ARG A 134 -2.09 20.74 -2.07
C ARG A 134 -0.98 19.75 -1.74
N ASN A 135 -0.36 19.85 -0.57
CA ASN A 135 0.64 18.89 -0.10
C ASN A 135 -0.09 17.58 0.29
N ALA A 136 -0.02 16.57 -0.57
CA ALA A 136 -0.65 15.27 -0.35
C ALA A 136 0.33 14.25 0.23
N CYS A 137 -0.14 13.37 1.11
CA CYS A 137 0.62 12.22 1.60
C CYS A 137 -0.30 10.99 1.68
N ARG A 138 0.12 9.87 1.09
CA ARG A 138 -0.63 8.61 1.13
C ARG A 138 -0.19 7.67 2.27
N CYS A 139 0.92 7.97 2.94
CA CYS A 139 1.57 7.05 3.88
C CYS A 139 1.29 7.39 5.36
N THR A 140 1.28 8.66 5.74
CA THR A 140 1.46 9.06 7.16
C THR A 140 0.18 9.41 7.92
N GLY A 141 -0.96 9.50 7.22
CA GLY A 141 -2.18 10.06 7.82
C GLY A 141 -2.05 11.50 8.30
N TYR A 142 -1.06 12.24 7.78
CA TYR A 142 -0.79 13.67 8.02
C TYR A 142 -0.39 14.09 9.44
N LYS A 143 -0.91 13.45 10.51
CA LYS A 143 -0.65 13.82 11.90
C LYS A 143 0.85 13.95 12.24
N PRO A 144 1.73 13.00 11.88
CA PRO A 144 3.17 13.15 12.13
C PRO A 144 3.79 14.36 11.41
N LEU A 145 3.27 14.72 10.23
CA LEU A 145 3.75 15.87 9.46
C LEU A 145 3.45 17.18 10.19
N VAL A 146 2.24 17.29 10.76
CA VAL A 146 1.87 18.44 11.60
C VAL A 146 2.75 18.47 12.85
N ASP A 147 2.93 17.33 13.53
CA ASP A 147 3.78 17.23 14.72
C ASP A 147 5.22 17.69 14.45
N ALA A 148 5.80 17.29 13.32
CA ALA A 148 7.14 17.70 12.91
C ALA A 148 7.25 19.21 12.63
N VAL A 149 6.25 19.84 12.00
CA VAL A 149 6.24 21.29 11.80
C VAL A 149 6.19 22.01 13.15
N MET A 150 5.32 21.57 14.05
CA MET A 150 5.19 22.17 15.39
C MET A 150 6.49 22.05 16.18
N ALA A 151 7.18 20.90 16.12
CA ALA A 151 8.46 20.68 16.78
C ALA A 151 9.58 21.54 16.17
N ALA A 152 9.66 21.61 14.84
CA ALA A 152 10.64 22.46 14.15
C ALA A 152 10.43 23.94 14.48
N ALA A 153 9.18 24.39 14.59
CA ALA A 153 8.85 25.76 14.98
C ALA A 153 9.39 26.10 16.39
N LYS A 154 9.29 25.18 17.35
CA LYS A 154 9.88 25.35 18.69
C LYS A 154 11.40 25.52 18.64
N VAL A 155 12.08 24.69 17.85
CA VAL A 155 13.54 24.79 17.65
C VAL A 155 13.91 26.13 17.02
N MET A 156 13.17 26.56 16.00
CA MET A 156 13.42 27.85 15.33
C MET A 156 13.19 29.06 16.24
N ARG A 157 12.36 28.93 17.29
CA ARG A 157 12.15 29.96 18.32
C ARG A 157 13.13 29.86 19.51
N GLY A 158 14.03 28.88 19.51
CA GLY A 158 14.98 28.67 20.61
C GLY A 158 14.36 28.03 21.87
N GLU A 159 13.15 27.46 21.77
CA GLU A 159 12.46 26.79 22.89
C GLU A 159 12.93 25.33 23.08
N MET A 160 13.70 24.79 22.14
CA MET A 160 14.18 23.42 22.10
C MET A 160 15.48 23.35 21.28
N HIS A 161 16.43 22.50 21.68
CA HIS A 161 17.62 22.26 20.86
C HIS A 161 17.32 21.27 19.72
N LYS A 162 17.95 21.47 18.57
CA LYS A 162 17.73 20.64 17.38
C LYS A 162 18.11 19.18 17.62
N GLU A 163 19.14 18.97 18.42
CA GLU A 163 19.71 17.66 18.78
C GLU A 163 18.80 16.85 19.70
N ASP A 164 17.82 17.49 20.34
CA ASP A 164 16.87 16.83 21.24
C ASP A 164 15.66 16.27 20.50
N LEU A 165 15.52 16.59 19.20
CA LEU A 165 14.47 16.00 18.36
C LEU A 165 14.70 14.52 18.10
N LEU A 166 15.95 14.11 17.84
CA LEU A 166 16.28 12.73 17.51
C LEU A 166 16.41 11.90 18.79
N TYR A 167 15.84 10.70 18.75
CA TYR A 167 15.99 9.73 19.83
C TYR A 167 17.46 9.34 20.00
N LYS A 168 17.97 9.47 21.23
CA LYS A 168 19.31 9.02 21.64
C LYS A 168 19.16 7.67 22.36
N PRO A 169 19.76 6.56 21.85
CA PRO A 169 19.66 5.27 22.50
C PRO A 169 20.17 5.28 23.95
N VAL A 170 19.33 4.80 24.88
CA VAL A 170 19.72 4.58 26.29
C VAL A 170 20.04 3.11 26.48
N GLY A 171 21.22 2.79 27.04
CA GLY A 171 21.66 1.41 27.23
C GLY A 171 21.84 0.63 25.91
N ASN A 172 22.18 1.34 24.83
CA ASN A 172 22.35 0.80 23.48
C ASN A 172 21.14 -0.06 23.06
N LYS A 173 19.94 0.55 23.06
CA LYS A 173 18.68 -0.09 22.69
C LYS A 173 17.90 0.78 21.69
N ILE A 174 17.47 0.16 20.59
CA ILE A 174 16.60 0.79 19.57
C ILE A 174 15.27 0.05 19.39
N TYR A 175 15.17 -1.21 19.81
CA TYR A 175 13.95 -2.01 19.66
C TYR A 175 12.80 -1.43 20.50
N GLY A 176 11.65 -1.22 19.86
CA GLY A 176 10.46 -0.60 20.45
C GLY A 176 10.55 0.91 20.71
N THR A 177 11.62 1.56 20.27
CA THR A 177 11.82 3.01 20.48
C THR A 177 11.40 3.82 19.24
N THR A 178 11.68 5.13 19.26
CA THR A 178 11.48 6.06 18.15
C THR A 178 12.76 6.32 17.35
N TYR A 179 13.76 5.41 17.42
CA TYR A 179 14.97 5.53 16.62
C TYR A 179 14.62 5.71 15.13
N HIS A 180 15.27 6.69 14.49
CA HIS A 180 14.96 7.08 13.14
C HIS A 180 15.45 6.02 12.15
N ARG A 181 14.71 5.84 11.05
CA ARG A 181 15.07 4.82 10.05
C ARG A 181 16.33 5.20 9.26
N PRO A 182 17.15 4.23 8.83
CA PRO A 182 18.37 4.48 8.06
C PRO A 182 18.17 5.37 6.82
N SER A 183 17.07 5.17 6.09
CA SER A 183 16.77 5.94 4.87
C SER A 183 16.29 7.38 5.12
N ALA A 184 16.00 7.77 6.37
CA ALA A 184 15.31 9.03 6.67
C ALA A 184 16.09 10.24 6.17
N LEU A 185 17.41 10.27 6.38
CA LEU A 185 18.28 11.37 5.97
C LEU A 185 18.17 11.65 4.47
N ARG A 186 18.39 10.62 3.64
CA ARG A 186 18.34 10.75 2.17
C ARG A 186 16.94 11.15 1.68
N LYS A 187 15.88 10.67 2.35
CA LYS A 187 14.49 11.03 2.02
C LYS A 187 14.18 12.50 2.31
N VAL A 188 14.70 13.08 3.41
CA VAL A 188 14.42 14.48 3.79
C VAL A 188 15.34 15.50 3.11
N THR A 189 16.46 15.06 2.54
CA THR A 189 17.38 15.89 1.74
C THR A 189 17.14 15.78 0.24
N GLY A 190 16.26 14.87 -0.20
CA GLY A 190 15.97 14.66 -1.63
C GLY A 190 16.97 13.78 -2.36
N THR A 191 17.95 13.18 -1.66
CA THR A 191 19.02 12.34 -2.22
C THR A 191 18.72 10.82 -2.17
N TRP A 192 17.44 10.46 -1.94
CA TRP A 192 16.92 9.12 -2.18
C TRP A 192 16.40 9.09 -3.62
N ASP A 193 17.15 8.47 -4.53
CA ASP A 193 16.82 8.43 -5.95
C ASP A 193 15.78 7.35 -6.24
N TYR A 194 14.57 7.78 -6.60
CA TYR A 194 13.48 6.90 -7.02
C TYR A 194 13.63 6.50 -8.49
N GLY A 195 12.78 5.61 -9.02
CA GLY A 195 12.96 5.05 -10.37
C GLY A 195 13.05 6.11 -11.47
N ALA A 196 12.22 7.14 -11.41
CA ALA A 196 12.28 8.26 -12.37
C ALA A 196 13.51 9.18 -12.16
N ASP A 197 14.11 9.20 -10.97
CA ASP A 197 15.37 9.91 -10.71
C ASP A 197 16.56 9.10 -11.25
N VAL A 198 16.58 7.79 -10.98
CA VAL A 198 17.56 6.83 -11.54
C VAL A 198 17.57 6.93 -13.06
N ALA A 199 16.39 6.95 -13.69
CA ALA A 199 16.27 7.10 -15.14
C ALA A 199 17.01 8.34 -15.69
N LEU A 200 16.98 9.47 -14.99
CA LEU A 200 17.69 10.69 -15.42
C LEU A 200 19.22 10.59 -15.28
N GLN A 201 19.71 9.70 -14.43
CA GLN A 201 21.13 9.48 -14.18
C GLN A 201 21.72 8.34 -15.01
N MET A 202 20.89 7.61 -15.78
CA MET A 202 21.35 6.56 -16.69
C MET A 202 22.24 7.12 -17.80
N PRO A 203 23.17 6.31 -18.35
CA PRO A 203 24.14 6.78 -19.34
C PRO A 203 23.48 7.27 -20.64
N PRO A 204 24.16 8.14 -21.42
CA PRO A 204 23.75 8.50 -22.76
C PRO A 204 23.46 7.27 -23.63
N GLY A 205 22.45 7.37 -24.50
CA GLY A 205 22.01 6.24 -25.34
C GLY A 205 21.02 5.29 -24.66
N THR A 206 20.63 5.54 -23.40
CA THR A 206 19.47 4.90 -22.78
C THR A 206 18.19 5.30 -23.51
N LEU A 207 17.40 4.32 -23.94
CA LEU A 207 16.15 4.55 -24.64
C LEU A 207 15.01 4.83 -23.66
N ARG A 208 14.19 5.83 -23.96
CA ARG A 208 12.99 6.20 -23.21
C ARG A 208 11.78 5.53 -23.84
N MET A 209 11.00 4.85 -23.02
CA MET A 209 9.85 4.08 -23.47
C MET A 209 8.55 4.88 -23.35
N ALA A 210 7.63 4.66 -24.30
CA ALA A 210 6.21 5.01 -24.18
C ALA A 210 5.36 3.82 -24.62
N LEU A 211 4.17 3.68 -24.04
CA LEU A 211 3.25 2.60 -24.38
C LEU A 211 2.22 3.08 -25.41
N VAL A 212 1.89 2.20 -26.35
CA VAL A 212 0.67 2.26 -27.15
C VAL A 212 -0.36 1.43 -26.41
N GLN A 213 -1.42 2.07 -25.93
CA GLN A 213 -2.39 1.46 -25.01
C GLN A 213 -3.78 1.38 -25.63
N ALA A 214 -4.54 0.37 -25.25
CA ALA A 214 -5.94 0.24 -25.63
C ALA A 214 -6.79 1.38 -25.06
N GLU A 215 -7.61 2.00 -25.91
CA GLU A 215 -8.60 3.03 -25.51
C GLU A 215 -10.03 2.47 -25.38
N VAL A 216 -10.19 1.16 -25.53
CA VAL A 216 -11.45 0.40 -25.36
C VAL A 216 -11.23 -0.72 -24.35
N SER A 217 -12.31 -1.26 -23.78
CA SER A 217 -12.21 -2.28 -22.70
C SER A 217 -12.21 -3.72 -23.21
N HIS A 218 -12.68 -4.01 -24.42
CA HIS A 218 -12.70 -5.37 -24.95
C HIS A 218 -12.71 -5.32 -26.48
N ALA A 219 -11.75 -5.98 -27.13
CA ALA A 219 -11.67 -6.04 -28.58
C ALA A 219 -10.80 -7.21 -29.04
N ASN A 220 -11.03 -7.70 -30.26
CA ASN A 220 -10.03 -8.49 -30.98
C ASN A 220 -9.06 -7.54 -31.71
N ILE A 221 -7.78 -7.89 -31.72
CA ILE A 221 -6.73 -7.13 -32.42
C ILE A 221 -6.57 -7.71 -33.82
N MET A 222 -6.92 -6.94 -34.84
CA MET A 222 -6.86 -7.36 -36.24
C MET A 222 -5.51 -7.02 -36.89
N GLY A 223 -4.84 -5.98 -36.38
CA GLY A 223 -3.53 -5.56 -36.87
C GLY A 223 -2.95 -4.37 -36.12
N ILE A 224 -1.63 -4.20 -36.22
CA ILE A 224 -0.90 -3.06 -35.64
C ILE A 224 -0.03 -2.47 -36.77
N ASP A 225 -0.30 -1.22 -37.16
CA ASP A 225 0.49 -0.46 -38.12
C ASP A 225 1.42 0.52 -37.38
N THR A 226 2.72 0.27 -37.52
CA THR A 226 3.81 0.99 -36.86
C THR A 226 4.54 1.94 -37.81
N ALA A 227 4.23 1.95 -39.11
CA ALA A 227 5.07 2.55 -40.14
C ALA A 227 5.27 4.06 -39.95
N GLU A 228 4.22 4.80 -39.55
CA GLU A 228 4.35 6.24 -39.29
C GLU A 228 5.24 6.50 -38.05
N ALA A 229 5.03 5.74 -36.98
CA ALA A 229 5.79 5.88 -35.73
C ALA A 229 7.27 5.53 -35.89
N GLU A 230 7.61 4.50 -36.66
CA GLU A 230 9.00 4.10 -36.93
C GLU A 230 9.83 5.19 -37.62
N ASN A 231 9.18 6.04 -38.43
CA ASN A 231 9.83 7.12 -39.16
C ASN A 231 9.87 8.45 -38.38
N MET A 232 9.37 8.48 -37.14
CA MET A 232 9.35 9.70 -36.33
C MET A 232 10.71 10.04 -35.70
N PRO A 233 10.95 11.33 -35.40
CA PRO A 233 12.20 11.76 -34.78
C PRO A 233 12.55 10.99 -33.51
N GLY A 234 13.81 10.55 -33.41
CA GLY A 234 14.36 9.92 -32.23
C GLY A 234 13.90 8.48 -31.96
N VAL A 235 12.95 7.95 -32.73
CA VAL A 235 12.47 6.57 -32.56
C VAL A 235 13.57 5.58 -32.97
N TYR A 236 13.91 4.69 -32.05
CA TYR A 236 14.88 3.62 -32.26
C TYR A 236 14.21 2.34 -32.72
N LYS A 237 13.09 1.97 -32.07
CA LYS A 237 12.33 0.76 -32.38
C LYS A 237 10.89 0.85 -31.86
N VAL A 238 9.95 0.32 -32.62
CA VAL A 238 8.61 -0.03 -32.14
C VAL A 238 8.57 -1.52 -31.86
N ILE A 239 8.11 -1.91 -30.67
CA ILE A 239 8.14 -3.27 -30.16
C ILE A 239 6.70 -3.73 -29.98
N THR A 240 6.37 -4.90 -30.52
CA THR A 240 5.05 -5.54 -30.40
C THR A 240 5.19 -6.92 -29.77
N HIS A 241 4.08 -7.65 -29.64
CA HIS A 241 4.12 -9.05 -29.21
C HIS A 241 5.07 -9.93 -30.05
N LYS A 242 5.34 -9.56 -31.32
CA LYS A 242 6.26 -10.28 -32.23
C LYS A 242 7.73 -10.22 -31.80
N ASP A 243 8.11 -9.25 -30.96
CA ASP A 243 9.47 -9.10 -30.45
C ASP A 243 9.72 -9.88 -29.15
N VAL A 244 8.66 -10.41 -28.54
CA VAL A 244 8.76 -11.20 -27.31
C VAL A 244 9.33 -12.58 -27.65
N LYS A 245 10.38 -13.00 -26.94
CA LYS A 245 11.09 -14.26 -27.23
C LYS A 245 10.50 -15.48 -26.51
N GLY A 246 9.73 -15.24 -25.46
CA GLY A 246 9.10 -16.28 -24.64
C GLY A 246 7.64 -16.49 -24.96
N LYS A 247 6.87 -16.91 -23.95
CA LYS A 247 5.44 -17.18 -24.07
C LYS A 247 4.57 -15.94 -24.30
N ASN A 248 5.11 -14.73 -24.11
CA ASN A 248 4.33 -13.49 -24.08
C ASN A 248 3.18 -13.53 -23.05
N ARG A 249 3.36 -14.26 -21.95
CA ARG A 249 2.39 -14.38 -20.87
C ARG A 249 3.06 -14.25 -19.51
N ILE A 250 2.41 -13.58 -18.58
CA ILE A 250 2.77 -13.55 -17.16
C ILE A 250 1.99 -14.69 -16.49
N THR A 251 2.67 -15.55 -15.75
CA THR A 251 1.98 -16.61 -15.00
C THR A 251 1.52 -16.12 -13.63
N GLY A 252 0.34 -16.56 -13.19
CA GLY A 252 -0.12 -16.42 -11.81
C GLY A 252 0.75 -17.19 -10.80
N LEU A 253 1.63 -18.09 -11.27
CA LEU A 253 2.58 -18.94 -10.54
C LEU A 253 1.95 -19.96 -9.57
N ILE A 254 1.07 -19.49 -8.69
CA ILE A 254 0.44 -20.26 -7.61
C ILE A 254 -1.07 -20.40 -7.82
N THR A 255 -1.52 -20.45 -9.08
CA THR A 255 -2.91 -20.69 -9.45
C THR A 255 -3.43 -21.97 -8.80
N PHE A 256 -4.57 -21.87 -8.11
CA PHE A 256 -5.08 -22.99 -7.33
C PHE A 256 -5.49 -24.16 -8.23
N PRO A 257 -5.31 -25.43 -7.80
CA PRO A 257 -5.64 -26.59 -8.63
C PRO A 257 -7.12 -26.69 -9.06
N THR A 258 -8.03 -26.08 -8.32
CA THR A 258 -9.47 -26.04 -8.61
C THR A 258 -9.88 -24.81 -9.42
N ASN A 259 -8.94 -23.95 -9.79
CA ASN A 259 -9.16 -22.88 -10.76
C ASN A 259 -9.45 -23.49 -12.14
N LYS A 260 -10.39 -22.91 -12.87
CA LYS A 260 -10.81 -23.37 -14.21
C LYS A 260 -9.93 -22.79 -15.31
N GLY A 261 -9.15 -21.75 -15.01
CA GLY A 261 -8.06 -21.25 -15.86
C GLY A 261 -6.72 -21.89 -15.49
N ASP A 262 -5.71 -21.71 -16.34
CA ASP A 262 -4.36 -22.25 -16.17
C ASP A 262 -3.35 -21.25 -15.57
N GLY A 263 -3.80 -20.02 -15.32
CA GLY A 263 -2.97 -18.93 -14.81
C GLY A 263 -2.01 -18.31 -15.82
N TRP A 264 -2.19 -18.55 -17.12
CA TRP A 264 -1.39 -17.96 -18.21
C TRP A 264 -2.20 -17.00 -19.10
N ASP A 265 -3.25 -16.41 -18.56
CA ASP A 265 -4.20 -15.53 -19.24
C ASP A 265 -3.65 -14.13 -19.56
N ARG A 266 -2.66 -13.63 -18.79
CA ARG A 266 -2.19 -12.24 -18.89
C ARG A 266 -1.10 -12.06 -19.94
N PRO A 267 -1.30 -11.29 -21.02
CA PRO A 267 -0.24 -10.97 -21.98
C PRO A 267 0.80 -10.00 -21.40
N ILE A 268 2.04 -10.08 -21.90
CA ILE A 268 3.03 -9.01 -21.67
C ILE A 268 2.72 -7.83 -22.60
N LEU A 269 2.59 -8.12 -23.90
CA LEU A 269 2.04 -7.22 -24.90
C LEU A 269 0.88 -7.92 -25.59
N CYS A 270 -0.24 -7.22 -25.77
CA CYS A 270 -1.43 -7.82 -26.37
C CYS A 270 -1.12 -8.31 -27.79
N ASP A 271 -1.57 -9.54 -28.08
CA ASP A 271 -1.44 -10.18 -29.39
C ASP A 271 -2.80 -10.33 -30.06
N GLU A 272 -3.72 -11.07 -29.43
CA GLU A 272 -5.00 -11.45 -30.04
C GLU A 272 -6.15 -10.55 -29.58
N LYS A 273 -6.13 -10.09 -28.32
CA LYS A 273 -7.23 -9.36 -27.70
C LYS A 273 -6.76 -8.23 -26.80
N VAL A 274 -7.61 -7.23 -26.69
CA VAL A 274 -7.65 -6.26 -25.58
C VAL A 274 -8.63 -6.80 -24.55
N PHE A 275 -8.22 -6.84 -23.29
CA PHE A 275 -9.03 -7.35 -22.18
C PHE A 275 -9.52 -6.26 -21.22
N GLN A 276 -8.84 -5.12 -21.18
CA GLN A 276 -9.27 -3.93 -20.45
C GLN A 276 -8.75 -2.64 -21.09
N PHE A 277 -9.35 -1.52 -20.68
CA PHE A 277 -8.81 -0.19 -20.98
C PHE A 277 -7.38 -0.05 -20.44
N GLY A 278 -6.50 0.52 -21.25
CA GLY A 278 -5.10 0.75 -20.90
C GLY A 278 -4.14 -0.39 -21.23
N ASP A 279 -4.63 -1.55 -21.69
CA ASP A 279 -3.78 -2.67 -22.08
C ASP A 279 -2.63 -2.27 -23.01
N ALA A 280 -1.42 -2.72 -22.70
CA ALA A 280 -0.24 -2.42 -23.51
C ALA A 280 -0.23 -3.29 -24.78
N ILE A 281 -0.31 -2.65 -25.94
CA ILE A 281 -0.33 -3.31 -27.25
C ILE A 281 1.07 -3.25 -27.89
N ALA A 282 1.75 -2.11 -27.76
CA ALA A 282 3.10 -1.92 -28.26
C ALA A 282 3.92 -0.98 -27.36
N ILE A 283 5.24 -0.98 -27.54
CA ILE A 283 6.20 -0.10 -26.86
C ILE A 283 6.98 0.68 -27.91
N ILE A 284 7.05 1.99 -27.74
CA ILE A 284 7.98 2.85 -28.47
C ILE A 284 9.25 3.01 -27.65
N CYS A 285 10.41 2.74 -28.24
CA CYS A 285 11.71 3.11 -27.68
C CYS A 285 12.30 4.27 -28.48
N ALA A 286 12.57 5.41 -27.84
CA ALA A 286 13.18 6.58 -28.47
C ALA A 286 14.32 7.16 -27.62
N ASP A 287 15.03 8.17 -28.14
CA ASP A 287 16.08 8.91 -27.42
C ASP A 287 15.56 9.78 -26.26
N THR A 288 14.31 10.26 -26.34
CA THR A 288 13.65 11.08 -25.30
C THR A 288 12.24 10.58 -25.00
N GLU A 289 11.74 10.86 -23.79
CA GLU A 289 10.37 10.51 -23.40
C GLU A 289 9.31 11.29 -24.22
N GLU A 290 9.65 12.51 -24.65
CA GLU A 290 8.80 13.33 -25.53
C GLU A 290 8.65 12.69 -26.92
N HIS A 291 9.77 12.29 -27.55
CA HIS A 291 9.74 11.59 -28.84
C HIS A 291 9.00 10.27 -28.75
N ALA A 292 9.24 9.47 -27.70
CA ALA A 292 8.55 8.19 -27.51
C ALA A 292 7.02 8.39 -27.41
N LYS A 293 6.56 9.37 -26.61
CA LYS A 293 5.13 9.67 -26.46
C LYS A 293 4.49 10.21 -27.73
N ALA A 294 5.20 11.07 -28.47
CA ALA A 294 4.71 11.60 -29.73
C ALA A 294 4.52 10.48 -30.77
N ALA A 295 5.46 9.54 -30.85
CA ALA A 295 5.38 8.39 -31.74
C ALA A 295 4.35 7.34 -31.32
N ALA A 296 4.10 7.17 -30.02
CA ALA A 296 3.07 6.25 -29.54
C ALA A 296 1.67 6.63 -30.08
N GLN A 297 1.39 7.93 -30.25
CA GLN A 297 0.14 8.43 -30.82
C GLN A 297 -0.03 8.15 -32.32
N LYS A 298 1.03 7.71 -33.01
CA LYS A 298 1.03 7.45 -34.45
C LYS A 298 0.92 5.98 -34.82
N VAL A 299 1.02 5.08 -33.85
CA VAL A 299 0.72 3.66 -34.06
C VAL A 299 -0.79 3.50 -34.20
N LYS A 300 -1.23 2.85 -35.27
CA LYS A 300 -2.65 2.55 -35.52
C LYS A 300 -2.90 1.10 -35.15
N VAL A 301 -3.92 0.86 -34.33
CA VAL A 301 -4.36 -0.48 -33.97
C VAL A 301 -5.73 -0.69 -34.58
N ASP A 302 -5.85 -1.70 -35.43
CA ASP A 302 -7.12 -2.13 -36.00
C ASP A 302 -7.81 -3.09 -35.02
N LEU A 303 -9.01 -2.71 -34.57
CA LEU A 303 -9.73 -3.37 -33.50
C LEU A 303 -11.16 -3.72 -33.92
N GLU A 304 -11.53 -4.97 -33.73
CA GLU A 304 -12.95 -5.37 -33.70
C GLU A 304 -13.45 -5.24 -32.26
N ILE A 305 -14.24 -4.21 -31.98
CA ILE A 305 -14.74 -3.94 -30.62
C ILE A 305 -15.77 -5.00 -30.22
N LEU A 306 -15.57 -5.57 -29.03
CA LEU A 306 -16.45 -6.57 -28.44
C LEU A 306 -17.29 -5.96 -27.31
N PRO A 307 -18.43 -6.58 -26.93
CA PRO A 307 -19.13 -6.22 -25.71
C PRO A 307 -18.23 -6.36 -24.48
N SER A 308 -18.15 -5.33 -23.66
CA SER A 308 -17.34 -5.32 -22.44
C SER A 308 -18.20 -5.50 -21.19
N TYR A 309 -17.83 -6.43 -20.31
CA TYR A 309 -18.48 -6.64 -19.01
C TYR A 309 -17.74 -5.84 -17.93
N MET A 310 -18.27 -4.68 -17.55
CA MET A 310 -17.59 -3.76 -16.62
C MET A 310 -17.86 -4.04 -15.13
N SER A 311 -18.60 -5.10 -14.82
CA SER A 311 -18.88 -5.54 -13.45
C SER A 311 -19.06 -7.05 -13.38
N ALA A 312 -18.81 -7.65 -12.21
CA ALA A 312 -19.04 -9.07 -11.99
C ALA A 312 -20.48 -9.53 -12.29
N PRO A 313 -21.56 -8.84 -11.86
CA PRO A 313 -22.93 -9.25 -12.20
C PRO A 313 -23.17 -9.32 -13.72
N ALA A 314 -22.56 -8.41 -14.50
CA ALA A 314 -22.67 -8.42 -15.95
C ALA A 314 -21.92 -9.62 -16.57
N ALA A 315 -20.71 -9.93 -16.08
CA ALA A 315 -19.90 -11.05 -16.58
C ALA A 315 -20.42 -12.43 -16.15
N MET A 316 -21.27 -12.49 -15.11
CA MET A 316 -21.95 -13.70 -14.63
C MET A 316 -23.28 -13.99 -15.32
N ALA A 317 -23.76 -13.10 -16.19
CA ALA A 317 -25.01 -13.31 -16.92
C ALA A 317 -24.95 -14.61 -17.74
N ALA A 318 -26.07 -15.32 -17.86
CA ALA A 318 -26.11 -16.64 -18.52
C ALA A 318 -25.71 -16.59 -20.01
N ASP A 319 -25.87 -15.42 -20.64
CA ASP A 319 -25.50 -15.11 -22.03
C ASP A 319 -24.19 -14.32 -22.15
N ALA A 320 -23.44 -14.13 -21.05
CA ALA A 320 -22.14 -13.49 -21.10
C ALA A 320 -21.14 -14.34 -21.90
N ILE A 321 -20.49 -13.75 -22.89
CA ILE A 321 -19.42 -14.42 -23.64
C ILE A 321 -18.20 -14.60 -22.73
N GLU A 322 -17.46 -15.68 -22.94
CA GLU A 322 -16.19 -15.91 -22.26
C GLU A 322 -15.18 -14.84 -22.70
N ILE A 323 -14.67 -14.06 -21.74
CA ILE A 323 -13.65 -13.03 -22.00
C ILE A 323 -12.36 -13.72 -22.46
N HIS A 324 -11.99 -14.79 -21.78
CA HIS A 324 -10.95 -15.74 -22.16
C HIS A 324 -11.60 -16.98 -22.78
N PRO A 325 -11.55 -17.16 -24.11
CA PRO A 325 -12.21 -18.28 -24.77
C PRO A 325 -11.78 -19.64 -24.21
N GLY A 326 -12.74 -20.49 -23.87
CA GLY A 326 -12.51 -21.80 -23.25
C GLY A 326 -12.44 -21.77 -21.71
N VAL A 327 -12.49 -20.59 -21.09
CA VAL A 327 -12.54 -20.43 -19.63
C VAL A 327 -13.80 -19.65 -19.26
N PRO A 328 -14.69 -20.22 -18.41
CA PRO A 328 -15.88 -19.49 -17.98
C PRO A 328 -15.48 -18.27 -17.15
N ASN A 329 -16.21 -17.16 -17.32
CA ASN A 329 -15.94 -15.92 -16.58
C ASN A 329 -15.93 -16.15 -15.06
N ILE A 330 -16.73 -17.08 -14.54
CA ILE A 330 -16.62 -17.59 -13.17
C ILE A 330 -15.57 -18.71 -13.13
N TYR A 331 -14.30 -18.32 -12.96
CA TYR A 331 -13.16 -19.23 -13.09
C TYR A 331 -12.74 -19.92 -11.79
N PHE A 332 -13.20 -19.46 -10.63
CA PHE A 332 -12.87 -20.11 -9.34
C PHE A 332 -14.03 -20.05 -8.36
N GLU A 333 -14.12 -21.07 -7.50
CA GLU A 333 -15.08 -21.16 -6.41
C GLU A 333 -14.41 -21.61 -5.12
N GLN A 334 -14.83 -21.05 -3.99
CA GLN A 334 -14.36 -21.41 -2.65
C GLN A 334 -15.55 -21.66 -1.73
N GLY A 335 -15.57 -22.78 -1.02
CA GLY A 335 -16.55 -23.01 0.05
C GLY A 335 -16.03 -22.61 1.42
N ILE A 336 -16.95 -22.38 2.37
CA ILE A 336 -16.64 -22.32 3.80
C ILE A 336 -17.68 -23.15 4.55
N ILE A 337 -17.21 -24.20 5.23
CA ILE A 337 -18.03 -25.17 5.95
C ILE A 337 -17.40 -25.38 7.32
N LYS A 338 -17.99 -24.77 8.35
CA LYS A 338 -17.62 -24.93 9.75
C LYS A 338 -18.80 -25.47 10.55
N GLY A 339 -18.57 -26.49 11.37
CA GLY A 339 -19.59 -27.05 12.26
C GLY A 339 -20.82 -27.64 11.55
N GLU A 340 -21.91 -27.78 12.30
CA GLU A 340 -23.19 -28.29 11.82
C GLU A 340 -23.85 -27.38 10.78
N ASP A 341 -24.90 -27.88 10.15
CA ASP A 341 -25.69 -27.13 9.17
C ASP A 341 -26.34 -25.88 9.79
N THR A 342 -26.37 -24.79 9.03
CA THR A 342 -26.89 -23.49 9.47
C THR A 342 -28.38 -23.37 9.27
N GLU A 343 -28.94 -24.05 8.27
CA GLU A 343 -30.35 -23.89 7.90
C GLU A 343 -31.33 -24.19 9.05
N PRO A 344 -31.18 -25.29 9.83
CA PRO A 344 -32.12 -25.61 10.91
C PRO A 344 -32.14 -24.55 12.02
N ILE A 345 -30.97 -24.01 12.40
CA ILE A 345 -30.86 -23.00 13.47
C ILE A 345 -31.38 -21.64 12.99
N MET A 346 -31.16 -21.29 11.72
CA MET A 346 -31.62 -20.01 11.16
C MET A 346 -33.14 -19.91 11.00
N LYS A 347 -33.87 -21.04 10.96
CA LYS A 347 -35.34 -21.09 10.86
C LYS A 347 -36.06 -21.09 12.20
N GLN A 348 -35.35 -21.21 13.32
CA GLN A 348 -35.98 -21.24 14.64
C GLN A 348 -36.61 -19.88 14.98
N SER A 349 -37.83 -19.89 15.50
CA SER A 349 -38.63 -18.68 15.74
C SER A 349 -38.07 -17.77 16.85
N ASP A 350 -37.27 -18.32 17.74
CA ASP A 350 -36.62 -17.61 18.85
C ASP A 350 -35.19 -17.13 18.53
N VAL A 351 -34.69 -17.44 17.33
CA VAL A 351 -33.42 -16.96 16.81
C VAL A 351 -33.63 -15.64 16.05
N VAL A 352 -32.80 -14.65 16.36
CA VAL A 352 -32.79 -13.36 15.69
C VAL A 352 -31.79 -13.40 14.54
N THR A 353 -32.27 -13.09 13.34
CA THR A 353 -31.44 -13.05 12.13
C THR A 353 -31.39 -11.65 11.52
N VAL A 354 -30.26 -11.31 10.92
CA VAL A 354 -30.09 -10.14 10.05
C VAL A 354 -29.38 -10.58 8.78
N GLU A 355 -29.63 -9.88 7.67
CA GLU A 355 -29.06 -10.18 6.37
C GLU A 355 -28.69 -8.86 5.69
N VAL A 356 -27.44 -8.75 5.24
CA VAL A 356 -26.91 -7.56 4.56
C VAL A 356 -26.30 -7.93 3.23
N ASP A 357 -26.48 -7.07 2.24
CA ASP A 357 -25.87 -7.17 0.91
C ASP A 357 -24.95 -5.97 0.70
N THR A 358 -23.63 -6.19 0.67
CA THR A 358 -22.64 -5.11 0.64
C THR A 358 -21.82 -5.07 -0.64
N TYR A 359 -21.37 -3.88 -1.02
CA TYR A 359 -20.45 -3.63 -2.13
C TYR A 359 -19.25 -2.81 -1.63
N CYS A 360 -18.05 -3.37 -1.77
CA CYS A 360 -16.79 -2.68 -1.52
C CYS A 360 -16.16 -2.25 -2.85
N SER A 361 -15.76 -0.98 -2.96
CA SER A 361 -15.41 -0.32 -4.22
C SER A 361 -14.10 -0.80 -4.86
N ARG A 362 -13.89 -0.43 -6.13
CA ARG A 362 -12.63 -0.66 -6.86
C ARG A 362 -11.57 0.34 -6.44
N GLN A 363 -11.15 0.27 -5.18
CA GLN A 363 -10.27 1.27 -4.58
C GLN A 363 -8.94 1.40 -5.34
N PRO A 364 -8.56 2.62 -5.80
CA PRO A 364 -7.24 2.87 -6.38
C PRO A 364 -6.19 3.13 -5.29
N HIS A 365 -4.99 2.57 -5.44
CA HIS A 365 -3.91 2.68 -4.45
C HIS A 365 -3.44 4.11 -4.22
N LEU A 366 -3.46 4.92 -5.30
CA LEU A 366 -3.09 6.33 -5.34
C LEU A 366 -1.73 6.67 -4.70
N PRO A 367 -0.64 5.92 -5.00
CA PRO A 367 0.70 6.38 -4.66
C PRO A 367 0.98 7.72 -5.36
N LEU A 368 1.78 8.56 -4.71
CA LEU A 368 2.12 9.86 -5.29
C LEU A 368 3.18 9.74 -6.38
N GLU A 369 4.02 8.71 -6.29
CA GLU A 369 4.93 8.31 -7.36
C GLU A 369 4.24 7.30 -8.29
N PRO A 370 4.05 7.65 -9.58
CA PRO A 370 3.65 6.69 -10.60
C PRO A 370 4.62 5.50 -10.71
N ASP A 371 4.18 4.42 -11.33
CA ASP A 371 5.05 3.28 -11.59
C ASP A 371 6.20 3.64 -12.55
N CYS A 372 7.40 3.15 -12.25
CA CYS A 372 8.60 3.47 -13.01
C CYS A 372 9.72 2.45 -12.80
N GLY A 373 10.62 2.35 -13.79
CA GLY A 373 11.73 1.43 -13.75
C GLY A 373 12.64 1.52 -14.97
N CYS A 374 13.70 0.70 -14.94
CA CYS A 374 14.64 0.57 -16.05
C CYS A 374 15.14 -0.87 -16.18
N ALA A 375 15.70 -1.21 -17.33
CA ALA A 375 16.39 -2.47 -17.55
C ALA A 375 17.63 -2.30 -18.42
N TYR A 376 18.62 -3.16 -18.22
CA TYR A 376 19.88 -3.20 -18.97
C TYR A 376 20.51 -4.60 -18.86
N PHE A 377 21.48 -4.90 -19.72
CA PHE A 377 22.37 -6.04 -19.51
C PHE A 377 23.55 -5.62 -18.63
N ASP A 378 23.79 -6.33 -17.53
CA ASP A 378 24.94 -6.06 -16.65
C ASP A 378 26.25 -6.67 -17.18
N GLU A 379 27.34 -6.46 -16.45
CA GLU A 379 28.69 -6.91 -16.82
C GLU A 379 28.83 -8.44 -16.90
N GLU A 380 27.93 -9.17 -16.24
CA GLU A 380 27.85 -10.64 -16.26
C GLU A 380 26.92 -11.16 -17.39
N GLY A 381 26.35 -10.25 -18.19
CA GLY A 381 25.44 -10.57 -19.28
C GLY A 381 24.03 -10.93 -18.82
N ARG A 382 23.65 -10.61 -17.57
CA ARG A 382 22.28 -10.80 -17.06
C ARG A 382 21.40 -9.63 -17.47
N LEU A 383 20.16 -9.92 -17.86
CA LEU A 383 19.11 -8.91 -17.93
C LEU A 383 18.77 -8.47 -16.52
N THR A 384 19.14 -7.24 -16.17
CA THR A 384 18.87 -6.63 -14.88
C THR A 384 17.69 -5.68 -14.99
N ILE A 385 16.65 -5.91 -14.20
CA ILE A 385 15.40 -5.13 -14.18
C ILE A 385 15.28 -4.43 -12.83
N HIS A 386 15.26 -3.10 -12.85
CA HIS A 386 15.02 -2.28 -11.68
C HIS A 386 13.58 -1.76 -11.70
N SER A 387 12.81 -2.05 -10.66
CA SER A 387 11.40 -1.63 -10.58
C SER A 387 10.96 -1.37 -9.14
N LYS A 388 9.67 -1.10 -8.96
CA LYS A 388 9.05 -0.96 -7.63
C LYS A 388 8.57 -2.30 -7.04
N SER A 389 8.96 -3.44 -7.62
CA SER A 389 8.49 -4.77 -7.20
C SER A 389 8.67 -4.98 -5.70
N ILE A 390 7.62 -5.48 -5.04
CA ILE A 390 7.67 -5.84 -3.61
C ILE A 390 7.70 -7.35 -3.40
N GLY A 391 8.08 -8.10 -4.42
CA GLY A 391 8.23 -9.55 -4.40
C GLY A 391 9.19 -9.96 -5.51
N LEU A 392 10.48 -9.68 -5.34
CA LEU A 392 11.45 -9.80 -6.43
C LEU A 392 11.55 -11.22 -6.97
N HIS A 393 11.72 -12.20 -6.08
CA HIS A 393 11.80 -13.62 -6.42
C HIS A 393 10.47 -14.15 -6.98
N LEU A 394 9.33 -13.64 -6.49
CA LEU A 394 8.00 -13.95 -7.02
C LEU A 394 7.87 -13.45 -8.46
N HIS A 395 8.14 -12.17 -8.70
CA HIS A 395 8.03 -11.56 -10.03
C HIS A 395 9.01 -12.16 -11.02
N HIS A 396 10.22 -12.48 -10.57
CA HIS A 396 11.20 -13.22 -11.36
C HIS A 396 10.59 -14.52 -11.90
N ALA A 397 10.06 -15.37 -11.03
CA ALA A 397 9.40 -16.61 -11.42
C ALA A 397 8.16 -16.38 -12.33
N MET A 398 7.42 -15.28 -12.13
CA MET A 398 6.23 -14.96 -12.93
C MET A 398 6.54 -14.51 -14.37
N ILE A 399 7.69 -13.89 -14.63
CA ILE A 399 7.94 -13.19 -15.90
C ILE A 399 8.99 -13.85 -16.80
N VAL A 400 9.95 -14.61 -16.27
CA VAL A 400 11.10 -15.11 -17.06
C VAL A 400 10.68 -15.96 -18.27
N ALA A 401 9.71 -16.86 -18.09
CA ALA A 401 9.17 -17.68 -19.18
C ALA A 401 8.37 -16.85 -20.21
N GLY A 402 7.70 -15.79 -19.76
CA GLY A 402 6.96 -14.88 -20.64
C GLY A 402 7.89 -14.05 -21.52
N ILE A 403 8.94 -13.49 -20.92
CA ILE A 403 9.96 -12.69 -21.62
C ILE A 403 10.80 -13.58 -22.56
N GLY A 404 11.09 -14.82 -22.15
CA GLY A 404 11.91 -15.78 -22.89
C GLY A 404 13.38 -15.70 -22.52
N ILE A 405 13.67 -15.63 -21.22
CA ILE A 405 15.03 -15.61 -20.69
C ILE A 405 15.20 -16.71 -19.66
N GLU A 406 16.38 -17.35 -19.65
CA GLU A 406 16.73 -18.33 -18.62
C GLU A 406 16.71 -17.67 -17.23
N PRO A 407 16.15 -18.33 -16.20
CA PRO A 407 16.02 -17.76 -14.86
C PRO A 407 17.33 -17.18 -14.30
N GLU A 408 18.46 -17.87 -14.48
CA GLU A 408 19.77 -17.46 -13.97
C GLU A 408 20.34 -16.23 -14.68
N LYS A 409 19.82 -15.91 -15.87
CA LYS A 409 20.20 -14.73 -16.65
C LYS A 409 19.29 -13.53 -16.39
N CYS A 410 18.33 -13.63 -15.49
CA CYS A 410 17.48 -12.52 -15.08
C CYS A 410 17.76 -12.14 -13.61
N ARG A 411 17.97 -10.85 -13.38
CA ARG A 411 18.15 -10.25 -12.06
C ARG A 411 17.10 -9.17 -11.86
N ILE A 412 16.44 -9.15 -10.71
CA ILE A 412 15.47 -8.10 -10.37
C ILE A 412 15.95 -7.36 -9.12
N VAL A 413 15.90 -6.03 -9.18
CA VAL A 413 16.32 -5.13 -8.11
C VAL A 413 15.16 -4.20 -7.75
N GLN A 414 14.90 -4.03 -6.46
CA GLN A 414 13.94 -3.02 -6.03
C GLN A 414 14.60 -1.64 -6.02
N ASN A 415 14.06 -0.70 -6.78
CA ASN A 415 14.35 0.72 -6.59
C ASN A 415 13.75 1.23 -5.27
N PRO A 416 14.32 2.26 -4.65
CA PRO A 416 13.56 3.18 -3.82
C PRO A 416 12.13 3.44 -4.33
N ALA A 417 11.12 3.06 -3.54
CA ALA A 417 9.72 3.13 -3.95
C ALA A 417 8.95 4.20 -3.16
N GLY A 418 8.26 5.09 -3.88
CA GLY A 418 7.38 6.15 -3.37
C GLY A 418 5.99 5.68 -2.96
N GLY A 419 5.88 4.49 -2.35
CA GLY A 419 4.62 3.86 -1.97
C GLY A 419 4.06 2.95 -3.07
N THR A 420 3.43 1.86 -2.63
CA THR A 420 2.69 0.93 -3.52
C THR A 420 1.37 0.49 -2.91
N PHE A 421 1.31 0.24 -1.60
CA PHE A 421 0.12 -0.22 -0.89
C PHE A 421 -0.46 -1.53 -1.45
N GLY A 422 0.34 -2.30 -2.19
CA GLY A 422 0.00 -3.63 -2.69
C GLY A 422 -0.01 -3.77 -4.21
N TYR A 423 -0.15 -2.70 -5.01
CA TYR A 423 -0.26 -2.87 -6.49
C TYR A 423 0.99 -3.53 -7.11
N LYS A 424 2.14 -3.41 -6.44
CA LYS A 424 3.41 -4.05 -6.81
C LYS A 424 3.58 -5.48 -6.30
N PHE A 425 2.56 -6.06 -5.67
CA PHE A 425 2.49 -7.51 -5.52
C PHE A 425 2.26 -8.18 -6.88
N SER A 426 1.65 -7.45 -7.81
CA SER A 426 1.56 -7.77 -9.23
C SER A 426 2.76 -7.24 -10.02
N PRO A 427 3.26 -7.97 -11.03
CA PRO A 427 4.07 -7.37 -12.08
C PRO A 427 3.28 -6.29 -12.83
N THR A 428 3.95 -5.25 -13.30
CA THR A 428 3.32 -4.17 -14.08
C THR A 428 4.17 -3.82 -15.29
N ILE A 429 5.39 -3.35 -15.07
CA ILE A 429 6.31 -2.88 -16.12
C ILE A 429 7.55 -3.76 -16.28
N GLU A 430 7.79 -4.68 -15.35
CA GLU A 430 8.99 -5.52 -15.31
C GLU A 430 9.18 -6.29 -16.62
N ALA A 431 8.12 -6.96 -17.08
CA ALA A 431 8.16 -7.71 -18.32
C ALA A 431 8.28 -6.81 -19.57
N LEU A 432 7.64 -5.64 -19.56
CA LEU A 432 7.75 -4.64 -20.64
C LEU A 432 9.19 -4.13 -20.77
N LEU A 433 9.83 -3.81 -19.65
CA LEU A 433 11.23 -3.40 -19.57
C LEU A 433 12.17 -4.52 -20.07
N GLY A 434 11.93 -5.75 -19.61
CA GLY A 434 12.72 -6.91 -20.00
C GLY A 434 12.66 -7.19 -21.51
N VAL A 435 11.45 -7.24 -22.07
CA VAL A 435 11.23 -7.40 -23.52
C VAL A 435 11.92 -6.27 -24.29
N ALA A 436 11.74 -5.02 -23.88
CA ALA A 436 12.33 -3.88 -24.59
C ALA A 436 13.87 -3.89 -24.55
N CYS A 437 14.46 -4.19 -23.41
CA CYS A 437 15.91 -4.32 -23.28
C CYS A 437 16.45 -5.46 -24.15
N MET A 438 15.78 -6.62 -24.18
CA MET A 438 16.19 -7.76 -25.00
C MET A 438 16.02 -7.53 -26.51
N ALA A 439 14.98 -6.81 -26.91
CA ALA A 439 14.67 -6.52 -28.30
C ALA A 439 15.54 -5.42 -28.92
N THR A 440 16.13 -4.55 -28.08
CA THR A 440 16.98 -3.44 -28.51
C THR A 440 18.47 -3.66 -28.23
N GLY A 441 18.80 -4.48 -27.23
CA GLY A 441 20.17 -4.62 -26.73
C GLY A 441 20.71 -3.34 -26.07
N LYS A 442 19.82 -2.42 -25.66
CA LYS A 442 20.17 -1.13 -25.05
C LYS A 442 19.55 -1.01 -23.66
N PRO A 443 20.15 -0.20 -22.75
CA PRO A 443 19.45 0.23 -21.55
C PRO A 443 18.14 0.94 -21.91
N VAL A 444 17.07 0.65 -21.18
CA VAL A 444 15.75 1.23 -21.39
C VAL A 444 15.16 1.73 -20.07
N SER A 445 14.31 2.77 -20.12
CA SER A 445 13.54 3.24 -18.97
C SER A 445 12.09 3.53 -19.34
N LEU A 446 11.17 3.17 -18.45
CA LEU A 446 9.74 3.42 -18.59
C LEU A 446 9.20 4.12 -17.33
N ASN A 447 8.59 5.29 -17.52
CA ASN A 447 7.94 6.07 -16.47
C ASN A 447 6.47 6.25 -16.82
N PHE A 448 5.56 5.80 -15.96
CA PHE A 448 4.14 6.05 -16.14
C PHE A 448 3.82 7.50 -15.80
N THR A 449 2.88 8.07 -16.55
CA THR A 449 2.13 9.24 -16.09
C THR A 449 1.20 8.84 -14.94
N MET A 450 0.71 9.79 -14.15
CA MET A 450 -0.30 9.50 -13.13
C MET A 450 -1.60 8.95 -13.72
N TYR A 451 -1.96 9.37 -14.94
CA TYR A 451 -3.09 8.82 -15.68
C TYR A 451 -2.90 7.31 -15.92
N GLN A 452 -1.76 6.91 -16.49
CA GLN A 452 -1.42 5.50 -16.73
C GLN A 452 -1.31 4.71 -15.43
N ASN A 453 -0.76 5.31 -14.38
CA ASN A 453 -0.70 4.65 -13.07
C ASN A 453 -2.12 4.36 -12.54
N ILE A 454 -3.08 5.27 -12.76
CA ILE A 454 -4.46 5.06 -12.33
C ILE A 454 -5.18 4.07 -13.25
N THR A 455 -5.03 4.16 -14.57
CA THR A 455 -5.80 3.35 -15.51
C THR A 455 -5.19 1.99 -15.84
N TYR A 456 -3.89 1.81 -15.62
CA TYR A 456 -3.13 0.61 -16.04
C TYR A 456 -2.17 0.09 -14.97
N THR A 457 -2.60 0.17 -13.70
CA THR A 457 -2.13 -0.71 -12.64
C THR A 457 -3.35 -1.43 -12.07
N GLY A 458 -3.15 -2.58 -11.42
CA GLY A 458 -4.28 -3.27 -10.80
C GLY A 458 -4.92 -2.45 -9.68
N LYS A 459 -6.08 -2.90 -9.22
CA LYS A 459 -6.91 -2.24 -8.20
C LYS A 459 -7.26 -3.20 -7.09
N ARG A 460 -7.80 -2.68 -5.98
CA ARG A 460 -8.61 -3.53 -5.10
C ARG A 460 -9.77 -4.08 -5.94
N SER A 461 -9.91 -5.40 -6.01
CA SER A 461 -11.08 -6.01 -6.63
C SER A 461 -12.34 -5.71 -5.83
N PRO A 462 -13.42 -5.23 -6.47
CA PRO A 462 -14.71 -5.10 -5.83
C PRO A 462 -15.19 -6.41 -5.23
N GLY A 463 -15.71 -6.31 -4.00
CA GLY A 463 -16.30 -7.43 -3.30
C GLY A 463 -17.79 -7.21 -3.14
N PHE A 464 -18.58 -8.18 -3.57
CA PHE A 464 -20.01 -8.25 -3.34
C PHE A 464 -20.24 -9.36 -2.34
N VAL A 465 -20.71 -9.00 -1.15
CA VAL A 465 -20.80 -9.95 -0.04
C VAL A 465 -22.18 -9.86 0.58
N LYS A 466 -22.92 -10.95 0.46
CA LYS A 466 -24.12 -11.23 1.24
C LYS A 466 -23.71 -11.92 2.52
N CYS A 467 -24.14 -11.39 3.67
CA CYS A 467 -23.84 -11.93 4.98
C CYS A 467 -25.11 -11.99 5.82
N LYS A 468 -25.43 -13.18 6.31
CA LYS A 468 -26.55 -13.43 7.21
C LYS A 468 -26.03 -13.94 8.54
N LEU A 469 -26.36 -13.26 9.63
CA LEU A 469 -26.01 -13.63 10.99
C LEU A 469 -27.24 -14.07 11.76
N ALA A 470 -27.04 -15.06 12.64
CA ALA A 470 -28.05 -15.56 13.55
C ALA A 470 -27.52 -15.53 14.99
N ALA A 471 -28.33 -15.02 15.91
CA ALA A 471 -28.04 -15.04 17.35
C ALA A 471 -29.27 -15.43 18.18
N ASP A 472 -29.03 -15.92 19.39
CA ASP A 472 -30.10 -16.06 20.37
C ASP A 472 -30.58 -14.67 20.87
N LYS A 473 -31.66 -14.65 21.66
CA LYS A 473 -32.20 -13.41 22.24
C LYS A 473 -31.24 -12.70 23.20
N THR A 474 -30.20 -13.38 23.68
CA THR A 474 -29.16 -12.76 24.50
C THR A 474 -28.08 -12.09 23.66
N GLY A 475 -28.04 -12.36 22.35
CA GLY A 475 -27.02 -11.89 21.43
C GLY A 475 -25.82 -12.82 21.28
N LYS A 476 -25.87 -14.08 21.72
CA LYS A 476 -24.80 -15.06 21.40
C LYS A 476 -24.97 -15.52 19.95
N LEU A 477 -23.91 -15.39 19.14
CA LEU A 477 -23.89 -15.84 17.74
C LEU A 477 -24.00 -17.36 17.65
N LEU A 478 -24.86 -17.83 16.75
CA LEU A 478 -25.20 -19.24 16.57
C LEU A 478 -24.80 -19.77 15.19
N ALA A 479 -24.92 -18.94 14.15
CA ALA A 479 -24.63 -19.30 12.77
C ALA A 479 -24.34 -18.08 11.89
N MET A 480 -23.62 -18.32 10.79
CA MET A 480 -23.40 -17.36 9.71
C MET A 480 -23.53 -18.04 8.35
N GLU A 481 -24.24 -17.37 7.42
CA GLU A 481 -24.32 -17.74 6.01
C GLU A 481 -23.71 -16.64 5.16
N THR A 482 -22.84 -16.99 4.21
CA THR A 482 -22.20 -16.02 3.31
C THR A 482 -22.26 -16.46 1.85
N ASP A 483 -22.54 -15.52 0.96
CA ASP A 483 -22.43 -15.71 -0.49
C ASP A 483 -21.68 -14.50 -1.05
N TRP A 484 -20.59 -14.74 -1.77
CA TRP A 484 -19.77 -13.65 -2.29
C TRP A 484 -19.28 -13.88 -3.69
N PHE A 485 -18.92 -12.78 -4.35
CA PHE A 485 -18.15 -12.80 -5.58
C PHE A 485 -17.19 -11.62 -5.66
N ILE A 486 -16.03 -11.88 -6.26
CA ILE A 486 -14.95 -10.93 -6.45
C ILE A 486 -14.82 -10.60 -7.93
N ASP A 487 -14.95 -9.31 -8.25
CA ASP A 487 -14.70 -8.76 -9.58
C ASP A 487 -13.19 -8.55 -9.77
N HIS A 488 -12.54 -9.45 -10.52
CA HIS A 488 -11.07 -9.49 -10.60
C HIS A 488 -10.50 -8.89 -11.88
N GLY A 489 -11.33 -8.25 -12.72
CA GLY A 489 -10.90 -7.83 -14.05
C GLY A 489 -10.39 -8.99 -14.89
N PRO A 490 -9.54 -8.74 -15.89
CA PRO A 490 -9.22 -9.78 -16.87
C PRO A 490 -8.09 -10.71 -16.46
N TYR A 491 -7.25 -10.33 -15.49
CA TYR A 491 -6.02 -11.06 -15.19
C TYR A 491 -6.12 -11.81 -13.87
N SER A 492 -5.87 -13.12 -13.89
CA SER A 492 -6.23 -14.06 -12.82
C SER A 492 -5.27 -14.08 -11.61
N GLU A 493 -4.11 -13.44 -11.72
CA GLU A 493 -3.05 -13.49 -10.72
C GLU A 493 -3.56 -13.22 -9.30
N PHE A 494 -3.53 -14.28 -8.47
CA PHE A 494 -3.97 -14.26 -7.07
C PHE A 494 -5.49 -13.98 -6.87
N GLY A 495 -6.34 -14.06 -7.89
CA GLY A 495 -7.79 -13.84 -7.74
C GLY A 495 -8.50 -14.92 -6.92
N ASP A 496 -8.08 -16.16 -7.07
CA ASP A 496 -8.50 -17.32 -6.27
C ASP A 496 -8.13 -17.15 -4.80
N LEU A 497 -6.89 -16.77 -4.52
CA LEU A 497 -6.40 -16.46 -3.17
C LEU A 497 -7.20 -15.32 -2.52
N LEU A 498 -7.50 -14.25 -3.27
CA LEU A 498 -8.35 -13.16 -2.77
C LEU A 498 -9.77 -13.63 -2.43
N THR A 499 -10.27 -14.60 -3.17
CA THR A 499 -11.61 -15.16 -2.94
C THR A 499 -11.62 -16.04 -1.68
N LEU A 500 -10.53 -16.78 -1.41
CA LEU A 500 -10.31 -17.48 -0.15
C LEU A 500 -10.26 -16.53 1.06
N ARG A 501 -9.73 -15.31 0.90
CA ARG A 501 -9.69 -14.33 2.00
C ARG A 501 -11.06 -13.99 2.59
N GLN A 502 -12.14 -14.06 1.81
CA GLN A 502 -13.49 -13.86 2.36
C GLN A 502 -13.89 -14.98 3.31
N ALA A 503 -13.59 -16.25 2.95
CA ALA A 503 -13.82 -17.40 3.82
C ALA A 503 -13.04 -17.31 5.14
N GLN A 504 -11.87 -16.66 5.11
CA GLN A 504 -10.99 -16.49 6.27
C GLN A 504 -11.43 -15.35 7.20
N PHE A 505 -11.93 -14.25 6.65
CA PHE A 505 -12.09 -12.99 7.39
C PHE A 505 -13.54 -12.55 7.61
N THR A 506 -14.54 -13.00 6.85
CA THR A 506 -15.93 -12.60 7.11
C THR A 506 -16.36 -13.19 8.45
N GLY A 507 -16.75 -12.33 9.39
CA GLY A 507 -17.10 -12.73 10.76
C GLY A 507 -15.90 -13.07 11.66
N ALA A 508 -14.67 -12.88 11.19
CA ALA A 508 -13.49 -13.09 12.03
C ALA A 508 -13.46 -12.11 13.22
N GLY A 509 -13.04 -12.61 14.37
CA GLY A 509 -13.05 -11.91 15.65
C GLY A 509 -14.10 -12.45 16.61
N TYR A 510 -15.07 -13.20 16.09
CA TYR A 510 -16.16 -13.74 16.85
C TYR A 510 -16.19 -15.26 16.85
N ASP A 511 -16.59 -15.84 17.99
CA ASP A 511 -16.85 -17.26 18.13
C ASP A 511 -18.19 -17.64 17.47
N ILE A 512 -18.10 -18.01 16.19
CA ILE A 512 -19.23 -18.47 15.37
C ILE A 512 -19.08 -19.97 15.13
N PRO A 513 -19.95 -20.83 15.70
CA PRO A 513 -19.76 -22.28 15.68
C PRO A 513 -20.21 -22.93 14.36
N ARG A 514 -21.12 -22.30 13.60
CA ARG A 514 -21.69 -22.85 12.36
C ARG A 514 -21.56 -21.85 11.22
N ILE A 515 -20.88 -22.22 10.16
CA ILE A 515 -20.70 -21.37 8.98
C ILE A 515 -20.97 -22.19 7.72
N ARG A 516 -21.78 -21.63 6.82
CA ARG A 516 -21.94 -22.12 5.45
C ARG A 516 -21.74 -20.95 4.49
N GLY A 517 -20.99 -21.16 3.43
CA GLY A 517 -20.89 -20.13 2.41
C GLY A 517 -20.16 -20.55 1.16
N LYS A 518 -20.31 -19.72 0.13
CA LYS A 518 -19.74 -19.95 -1.19
C LYS A 518 -19.26 -18.65 -1.83
N GLY A 519 -18.03 -18.69 -2.31
CA GLY A 519 -17.35 -17.62 -3.02
C GLY A 519 -17.14 -17.93 -4.48
N ARG A 520 -17.09 -16.88 -5.31
CA ARG A 520 -16.72 -16.96 -6.72
C ARG A 520 -15.70 -15.89 -7.09
N THR A 521 -14.78 -16.21 -7.99
CA THR A 521 -13.96 -15.20 -8.67
C THR A 521 -14.46 -15.02 -10.09
N VAL A 522 -14.61 -13.76 -10.52
CA VAL A 522 -15.24 -13.41 -11.79
C VAL A 522 -14.29 -12.56 -12.62
N CYS A 523 -14.02 -13.02 -13.84
CA CYS A 523 -13.33 -12.28 -14.87
C CYS A 523 -14.23 -11.18 -15.43
N THR A 524 -13.71 -9.95 -15.56
CA THR A 524 -14.42 -8.79 -16.12
C THR A 524 -13.48 -7.99 -17.04
N ASN A 525 -14.01 -7.02 -17.77
CA ASN A 525 -13.22 -6.11 -18.62
C ASN A 525 -12.84 -4.79 -17.94
N HIS A 526 -13.13 -4.66 -16.63
CA HIS A 526 -12.61 -3.55 -15.85
C HIS A 526 -11.15 -3.83 -15.44
N ALA A 527 -10.43 -2.83 -14.94
CA ALA A 527 -9.07 -2.99 -14.43
C ALA A 527 -8.88 -4.23 -13.52
N TRP A 528 -7.81 -4.99 -13.79
CA TRP A 528 -7.46 -6.21 -13.08
C TRP A 528 -7.26 -6.01 -11.58
N GLY A 529 -7.44 -7.10 -10.83
CA GLY A 529 -7.17 -7.14 -9.41
C GLY A 529 -5.68 -7.23 -9.10
N SER A 530 -5.18 -6.30 -8.28
CA SER A 530 -3.90 -6.47 -7.58
C SER A 530 -4.14 -6.40 -6.09
N ALA A 531 -3.21 -6.90 -5.30
CA ALA A 531 -3.29 -6.71 -3.86
C ALA A 531 -3.45 -5.22 -3.51
N PHE A 532 -4.38 -4.89 -2.62
CA PHE A 532 -4.43 -3.61 -1.93
C PHE A 532 -4.45 -3.94 -0.45
N ARG A 533 -3.51 -3.36 0.31
CA ARG A 533 -3.41 -3.37 1.78
C ARG A 533 -4.71 -3.79 2.48
N GLY A 534 -4.66 -4.93 3.18
CA GLY A 534 -5.81 -5.58 3.80
C GLY A 534 -6.35 -6.75 2.98
N TYR A 535 -6.10 -6.74 1.66
CA TYR A 535 -6.34 -7.79 0.68
C TYR A 535 -7.41 -8.83 1.08
N GLY A 536 -8.66 -8.46 0.82
CA GLY A 536 -9.84 -9.27 1.13
C GLY A 536 -10.50 -8.89 2.46
N SER A 537 -9.74 -8.61 3.51
CA SER A 537 -10.34 -8.24 4.80
C SER A 537 -11.22 -6.98 4.75
N PRO A 538 -10.90 -5.90 4.00
CA PRO A 538 -11.79 -4.74 3.93
C PRO A 538 -13.16 -5.09 3.33
N GLN A 539 -13.19 -5.95 2.30
CA GLN A 539 -14.44 -6.44 1.72
C GLN A 539 -15.22 -7.32 2.73
N ALA A 540 -14.51 -8.22 3.41
CA ALA A 540 -15.10 -9.17 4.35
C ALA A 540 -15.73 -8.48 5.57
N PHE A 541 -14.98 -7.56 6.20
CA PHE A 541 -15.43 -6.82 7.38
C PHE A 541 -16.48 -5.78 7.07
N LEU A 542 -16.56 -5.25 5.84
CA LEU A 542 -17.68 -4.38 5.45
C LEU A 542 -19.02 -5.10 5.68
N ALA A 543 -19.12 -6.37 5.26
CA ALA A 543 -20.33 -7.16 5.43
C ALA A 543 -20.56 -7.54 6.90
N SER A 544 -19.58 -8.16 7.56
CA SER A 544 -19.79 -8.69 8.91
C SER A 544 -19.96 -7.59 9.95
N GLU A 545 -19.24 -6.47 9.86
CA GLU A 545 -19.33 -5.41 10.88
C GLU A 545 -20.57 -4.52 10.74
N ILE A 546 -21.14 -4.40 9.53
CA ILE A 546 -22.47 -3.80 9.35
C ILE A 546 -23.54 -4.76 9.89
N ALA A 547 -23.44 -6.06 9.55
CA ALA A 547 -24.38 -7.08 10.05
C ALA A 547 -24.38 -7.16 11.59
N MET A 548 -23.21 -7.07 12.23
CA MET A 548 -23.11 -7.03 13.69
C MET A 548 -23.84 -5.81 14.29
N ASP A 549 -23.76 -4.65 13.64
CA ASP A 549 -24.41 -3.43 14.12
C ASP A 549 -25.94 -3.48 13.93
N GLU A 550 -26.43 -4.04 12.82
CA GLU A 550 -27.85 -4.31 12.62
C GLU A 550 -28.40 -5.37 13.58
N LEU A 551 -27.60 -6.39 13.88
CA LEU A 551 -27.99 -7.40 14.85
C LEU A 551 -28.12 -6.79 16.25
N ALA A 552 -27.19 -5.91 16.63
CA ALA A 552 -27.26 -5.18 17.90
C ALA A 552 -28.53 -4.33 17.98
N GLU A 553 -28.85 -3.59 16.92
CA GLU A 553 -30.06 -2.79 16.81
C GLU A 553 -31.33 -3.65 16.93
N LYS A 554 -31.41 -4.75 16.19
CA LYS A 554 -32.57 -5.66 16.21
C LYS A 554 -32.79 -6.34 17.56
N LEU A 555 -31.71 -6.57 18.32
CA LEU A 555 -31.74 -7.11 19.69
C LEU A 555 -31.93 -6.03 20.77
N GLY A 556 -31.83 -4.74 20.43
CA GLY A 556 -31.84 -3.65 21.40
C GLY A 556 -30.62 -3.64 22.32
N LEU A 557 -29.47 -4.10 21.83
CA LEU A 557 -28.19 -4.16 22.55
C LEU A 557 -27.25 -3.03 22.12
N ASP A 558 -26.37 -2.60 23.02
CA ASP A 558 -25.25 -1.73 22.64
C ASP A 558 -24.27 -2.50 21.71
N PRO A 559 -23.82 -1.90 20.60
CA PRO A 559 -22.99 -2.58 19.62
C PRO A 559 -21.59 -2.96 20.14
N LEU A 560 -21.06 -2.30 21.17
CA LEU A 560 -19.83 -2.72 21.87
C LEU A 560 -20.09 -3.98 22.69
N GLU A 561 -21.20 -4.04 23.41
CA GLU A 561 -21.53 -5.17 24.28
C GLU A 561 -21.90 -6.43 23.49
N LEU A 562 -22.57 -6.29 22.34
CA LEU A 562 -22.79 -7.44 21.44
C LEU A 562 -21.46 -8.02 20.94
N ARG A 563 -20.51 -7.16 20.54
CA ARG A 563 -19.15 -7.61 20.15
C ARG A 563 -18.45 -8.28 21.32
N PHE A 564 -18.42 -7.64 22.49
CA PHE A 564 -17.79 -8.16 23.71
C PHE A 564 -18.31 -9.54 24.12
N LYS A 565 -19.60 -9.79 23.94
CA LYS A 565 -20.19 -11.11 24.19
C LYS A 565 -19.62 -12.20 23.28
N ASN A 566 -19.28 -11.85 22.04
CA ASN A 566 -18.96 -12.82 21.00
C ASN A 566 -17.48 -12.91 20.63
N ILE A 567 -16.61 -12.04 21.15
CA ILE A 567 -15.17 -12.08 20.84
C ILE A 567 -14.53 -13.45 21.11
N TYR A 568 -13.41 -13.71 20.45
CA TYR A 568 -12.57 -14.86 20.75
C TYR A 568 -12.16 -14.92 22.22
N ARG A 569 -12.37 -16.08 22.82
CA ARG A 569 -11.92 -16.49 24.16
C ARG A 569 -11.37 -17.92 24.08
N PRO A 570 -10.63 -18.41 25.09
CA PRO A 570 -10.18 -19.80 25.11
C PRO A 570 -11.31 -20.79 24.76
N GLY A 571 -11.08 -21.62 23.74
CA GLY A 571 -12.07 -22.55 23.17
C GLY A 571 -12.72 -22.07 21.86
N ALA A 572 -12.67 -20.76 21.57
CA ALA A 572 -13.13 -20.21 20.30
C ALA A 572 -12.18 -20.56 19.15
N THR A 573 -12.71 -20.53 17.92
CA THR A 573 -11.94 -20.72 16.68
C THR A 573 -12.32 -19.67 15.64
N THR A 574 -11.37 -19.35 14.75
CA THR A 574 -11.58 -18.51 13.57
C THR A 574 -12.62 -19.11 12.61
N PRO A 575 -13.05 -18.40 11.57
CA PRO A 575 -13.90 -18.98 10.52
C PRO A 575 -13.32 -20.27 9.90
N THR A 576 -11.99 -20.38 9.83
CA THR A 576 -11.28 -21.55 9.29
C THR A 576 -11.06 -22.67 10.31
N GLY A 577 -11.60 -22.55 11.52
CA GLY A 577 -11.43 -23.55 12.57
C GLY A 577 -10.07 -23.52 13.28
N GLN A 578 -9.23 -22.51 13.01
CA GLN A 578 -7.97 -22.32 13.72
C GLN A 578 -8.22 -21.71 15.11
N VAL A 579 -7.49 -22.16 16.12
CA VAL A 579 -7.47 -21.49 17.43
C VAL A 579 -6.62 -20.21 17.30
N PRO A 580 -7.13 -19.02 17.66
CA PRO A 580 -6.33 -17.80 17.71
C PRO A 580 -5.09 -17.97 18.59
N GLU A 581 -3.95 -17.43 18.18
CA GLU A 581 -2.69 -17.54 18.92
C GLU A 581 -2.67 -16.69 20.20
N VAL A 582 -3.53 -15.67 20.27
CA VAL A 582 -3.77 -14.85 21.45
C VAL A 582 -5.26 -14.48 21.58
N PHE A 583 -5.68 -14.10 22.79
CA PHE A 583 -7.07 -13.70 23.11
C PHE A 583 -7.09 -12.28 23.71
N CYS A 584 -6.70 -11.28 22.93
CA CYS A 584 -6.48 -9.90 23.41
C CYS A 584 -7.71 -8.99 23.37
N PHE A 585 -8.80 -9.37 22.68
CA PHE A 585 -9.96 -8.48 22.51
C PHE A 585 -10.64 -8.08 23.82
N GLU A 586 -10.59 -8.92 24.85
CA GLU A 586 -11.20 -8.59 26.14
C GLU A 586 -10.51 -7.36 26.76
N ASP A 587 -9.19 -7.37 26.82
CA ASP A 587 -8.37 -6.25 27.30
C ASP A 587 -8.55 -5.00 26.42
N MET A 588 -8.59 -5.20 25.10
CA MET A 588 -8.78 -4.12 24.15
C MET A 588 -10.17 -3.45 24.30
N ILE A 589 -11.23 -4.24 24.45
CA ILE A 589 -12.59 -3.71 24.65
C ILE A 589 -12.70 -3.05 26.02
N ASN A 590 -12.13 -3.63 27.07
CA ASN A 590 -12.11 -3.01 28.40
C ASN A 590 -11.41 -1.65 28.40
N THR A 591 -10.34 -1.53 27.61
CA THR A 591 -9.63 -0.26 27.38
C THR A 591 -10.48 0.74 26.60
N LEU A 592 -11.22 0.29 25.57
CA LEU A 592 -12.03 1.16 24.71
C LEU A 592 -13.36 1.60 25.37
N ARG A 593 -13.96 0.75 26.20
CA ARG A 593 -15.29 0.93 26.81
C ARG A 593 -15.51 2.31 27.46
N PRO A 594 -14.62 2.84 28.32
CA PRO A 594 -14.82 4.20 28.86
C PRO A 594 -14.80 5.29 27.78
N LEU A 595 -13.97 5.13 26.74
CA LEU A 595 -13.88 6.07 25.62
C LEU A 595 -15.11 5.99 24.72
N TRP A 596 -15.70 4.80 24.58
CA TRP A 596 -16.97 4.58 23.89
C TRP A 596 -18.12 5.34 24.54
N GLU A 597 -18.27 5.23 25.87
CA GLU A 597 -19.29 5.96 26.61
C GLU A 597 -19.09 7.49 26.51
N GLU A 598 -17.84 7.95 26.62
CA GLU A 598 -17.51 9.37 26.45
C GLU A 598 -17.83 9.86 25.02
N ALA A 599 -17.51 9.08 23.99
CA ALA A 599 -17.78 9.43 22.61
C ALA A 599 -19.29 9.48 22.31
N LYS A 600 -20.08 8.54 22.83
CA LYS A 600 -21.55 8.57 22.73
C LYS A 600 -22.12 9.85 23.34
N LYS A 601 -21.68 10.20 24.55
CA LYS A 601 -22.08 11.44 25.23
C LYS A 601 -21.68 12.69 24.43
N ARG A 602 -20.41 12.78 24.03
CA ARG A 602 -19.86 13.90 23.26
C ARG A 602 -20.58 14.09 21.92
N CYS A 603 -20.80 13.02 21.16
CA CYS A 603 -21.49 13.09 19.87
C CYS A 603 -22.93 13.57 20.04
N LYS A 604 -23.64 13.13 21.09
CA LYS A 604 -24.98 13.63 21.41
C LYS A 604 -24.97 15.12 21.76
N GLU A 605 -24.04 15.56 22.60
CA GLU A 605 -23.94 16.96 23.06
C GLU A 605 -23.54 17.92 21.93
N LEU A 606 -22.68 17.50 21.01
CA LEU A 606 -22.20 18.31 19.88
C LEU A 606 -23.10 18.24 18.64
N SER A 607 -24.16 17.43 18.66
CA SER A 607 -25.11 17.33 17.56
C SER A 607 -26.06 18.52 17.51
N THR A 608 -26.27 19.07 16.32
CA THR A 608 -27.30 20.09 16.03
C THR A 608 -28.34 19.55 15.04
N SER A 609 -29.33 20.36 14.67
CA SER A 609 -30.27 20.02 13.60
C SER A 609 -29.61 20.00 12.21
N GLU A 610 -28.60 20.85 12.00
CA GLU A 610 -27.90 21.00 10.71
C GLU A 610 -26.73 20.03 10.58
N LYS A 611 -26.07 19.72 11.71
CA LYS A 611 -24.86 18.89 11.77
C LYS A 611 -25.02 17.83 12.84
N LYS A 612 -25.32 16.60 12.42
CA LYS A 612 -25.46 15.48 13.34
C LYS A 612 -24.13 14.79 13.56
N ARG A 613 -23.82 14.41 14.79
CA ARG A 613 -22.64 13.60 15.11
C ARG A 613 -23.02 12.22 15.57
N GLY A 614 -22.20 11.26 15.20
CA GLY A 614 -22.36 9.87 15.59
C GLY A 614 -21.01 9.23 15.86
N VAL A 615 -21.03 8.20 16.68
CA VAL A 615 -19.88 7.35 16.96
C VAL A 615 -20.19 5.95 16.45
N GLY A 616 -19.22 5.32 15.81
CA GLY A 616 -19.33 3.97 15.29
C GLY A 616 -18.27 3.07 15.88
N LEU A 617 -18.47 1.76 15.70
CA LEU A 617 -17.56 0.74 16.17
C LEU A 617 -17.38 -0.31 15.09
N SER A 618 -16.16 -0.83 14.99
CA SER A 618 -15.88 -2.05 14.25
C SER A 618 -14.63 -2.75 14.80
N LEU A 619 -14.55 -4.04 14.54
CA LEU A 619 -13.41 -4.90 14.86
C LEU A 619 -12.77 -5.36 13.54
N GLY A 620 -11.45 -5.42 13.50
CA GLY A 620 -10.71 -5.95 12.36
C GLY A 620 -9.58 -6.89 12.76
N ILE A 621 -9.29 -7.86 11.88
CA ILE A 621 -8.22 -8.85 12.03
C ILE A 621 -7.54 -9.06 10.70
N TYR A 622 -6.24 -9.28 10.70
CA TYR A 622 -5.56 -9.78 9.50
C TYR A 622 -4.34 -10.64 9.84
N GLY A 623 -4.07 -11.64 8.99
CA GLY A 623 -2.94 -12.56 9.15
C GLY A 623 -1.58 -11.87 8.92
N CYS A 624 -0.53 -12.42 9.54
CA CYS A 624 0.86 -12.05 9.32
C CYS A 624 1.60 -13.23 8.66
N GLY A 625 1.55 -13.29 7.34
CA GLY A 625 2.06 -14.41 6.54
C GLY A 625 1.39 -14.50 5.18
N LEU A 626 2.00 -15.28 4.29
CA LEU A 626 1.25 -15.98 3.25
C LEU A 626 0.63 -17.26 3.85
N ASP A 627 -0.36 -17.83 3.17
CA ASP A 627 -1.06 -19.03 3.64
C ASP A 627 -0.12 -20.23 3.72
N GLY A 628 -0.36 -21.08 4.71
CA GLY A 628 0.37 -22.34 4.88
C GLY A 628 1.76 -22.13 5.50
N PRO A 629 2.70 -23.06 5.27
CA PRO A 629 4.03 -23.04 5.87
C PRO A 629 4.95 -22.02 5.18
N ASP A 630 4.58 -20.76 5.25
CA ASP A 630 5.35 -19.62 4.74
C ASP A 630 6.77 -19.60 5.36
N SER A 631 7.75 -19.13 4.59
CA SER A 631 9.15 -19.13 5.00
C SER A 631 9.91 -17.90 4.53
N SER A 632 11.02 -17.61 5.21
CA SER A 632 11.92 -16.52 4.84
C SER A 632 13.36 -16.89 5.17
N GLU A 633 14.27 -16.28 4.43
CA GLU A 633 15.70 -16.41 4.58
C GLU A 633 16.35 -15.03 4.72
N ALA A 634 17.42 -14.96 5.50
CA ALA A 634 18.29 -13.80 5.67
C ALA A 634 19.72 -14.29 5.93
N TRP A 635 20.72 -13.43 5.72
CA TRP A 635 22.09 -13.73 6.11
C TRP A 635 22.69 -12.63 6.98
N VAL A 636 23.68 -13.01 7.78
CA VAL A 636 24.48 -12.10 8.59
C VAL A 636 25.96 -12.39 8.39
N GLU A 637 26.77 -11.36 8.29
CA GLU A 637 28.22 -11.44 8.13
C GLU A 637 28.93 -10.57 9.17
N LEU A 638 29.87 -11.17 9.90
CA LEU A 638 30.82 -10.43 10.74
C LEU A 638 31.95 -9.88 9.89
N THR A 639 32.11 -8.56 9.90
CA THR A 639 33.16 -7.85 9.18
C THR A 639 34.16 -7.23 10.16
N LYS A 640 35.31 -6.77 9.65
CA LYS A 640 36.30 -6.03 10.47
C LYS A 640 35.73 -4.79 11.17
N ASN A 641 34.67 -4.20 10.61
CA ASN A 641 34.15 -2.90 11.05
C ASN A 641 32.78 -2.98 11.76
N GLY A 642 32.22 -4.18 11.93
CA GLY A 642 30.85 -4.37 12.42
C GLY A 642 30.18 -5.55 11.71
N ILE A 643 28.88 -5.43 11.47
CA ILE A 643 28.05 -6.52 10.92
C ILE A 643 27.35 -6.05 9.65
N THR A 644 27.22 -6.94 8.68
CA THR A 644 26.34 -6.75 7.52
C THR A 644 25.20 -7.75 7.58
N VAL A 645 23.98 -7.30 7.34
CA VAL A 645 22.77 -8.12 7.26
C VAL A 645 22.22 -8.01 5.85
N GLY A 646 21.84 -9.14 5.25
CA GLY A 646 21.20 -9.13 3.95
C GLY A 646 19.93 -9.96 3.85
N ASP A 647 18.94 -9.37 3.21
CA ASP A 647 17.59 -9.89 3.03
C ASP A 647 16.90 -9.24 1.82
N SER A 648 15.80 -9.81 1.40
CA SER A 648 14.88 -9.25 0.42
C SER A 648 13.60 -8.76 1.11
N TRP A 649 13.70 -7.97 2.18
CA TRP A 649 12.56 -7.26 2.73
C TRP A 649 12.28 -6.00 1.88
N GLN A 650 11.39 -6.12 0.90
CA GLN A 650 11.12 -5.01 -0.02
C GLN A 650 10.46 -3.82 0.71
N ASP A 651 10.96 -2.61 0.49
CA ASP A 651 10.47 -1.40 1.14
C ASP A 651 9.51 -0.64 0.20
N HIS A 652 8.22 -0.67 0.53
CA HIS A 652 7.23 0.23 -0.04
C HIS A 652 7.43 1.66 0.49
N GLY A 653 8.18 1.79 1.59
CA GLY A 653 8.22 2.94 2.49
C GLY A 653 7.75 2.63 3.91
N GLN A 654 7.25 1.42 4.19
CA GLN A 654 6.78 1.03 5.52
C GLN A 654 7.90 1.02 6.56
N GLY A 655 9.15 0.81 6.14
CA GLY A 655 10.32 0.79 7.00
C GLY A 655 10.96 -0.59 7.09
N ALA A 656 11.17 -1.26 5.95
CA ALA A 656 11.94 -2.50 5.92
C ALA A 656 13.37 -2.31 6.45
N ASP A 657 13.97 -1.14 6.18
CA ASP A 657 15.30 -0.76 6.67
C ASP A 657 15.38 -0.74 8.20
N ILE A 658 14.43 -0.06 8.87
CA ILE A 658 14.39 0.00 10.33
C ILE A 658 13.93 -1.31 10.96
N GLY A 659 13.06 -2.08 10.30
CA GLY A 659 12.67 -3.42 10.75
C GLY A 659 13.88 -4.36 10.80
N THR A 660 14.64 -4.41 9.71
CA THR A 660 15.85 -5.22 9.59
C THR A 660 16.89 -4.82 10.64
N LEU A 661 17.17 -3.52 10.73
CA LEU A 661 18.13 -2.98 11.70
C LEU A 661 17.72 -3.30 13.14
N SER A 662 16.44 -3.12 13.50
CA SER A 662 15.95 -3.35 14.86
C SER A 662 16.03 -4.83 15.27
N HIS A 663 15.62 -5.76 14.41
CA HIS A 663 15.68 -7.19 14.71
C HIS A 663 17.12 -7.69 14.83
N ALA A 664 18.00 -7.27 13.92
CA ALA A 664 19.41 -7.60 13.98
C ALA A 664 20.06 -7.02 15.25
N HIS A 665 19.88 -5.71 15.49
CA HIS A 665 20.44 -5.03 16.65
C HIS A 665 19.97 -5.66 17.96
N GLU A 666 18.66 -5.91 18.13
CA GLU A 666 18.14 -6.50 19.37
C GLU A 666 18.75 -7.87 19.66
N THR A 667 18.83 -8.71 18.62
CA THR A 667 19.42 -10.05 18.75
C THR A 667 20.90 -9.96 19.11
N LEU A 668 21.65 -9.06 18.47
CA LEU A 668 23.09 -8.90 18.61
C LEU A 668 23.53 -8.01 19.79
N ARG A 669 22.61 -7.54 20.64
CA ARG A 669 22.93 -6.71 21.82
C ARG A 669 24.04 -7.26 22.72
N PRO A 670 24.18 -8.59 22.93
CA PRO A 670 25.27 -9.13 23.74
C PRO A 670 26.68 -8.76 23.24
N LEU A 671 26.84 -8.43 21.95
CA LEU A 671 28.12 -7.99 21.37
C LEU A 671 28.44 -6.52 21.68
N GLY A 672 27.50 -5.75 22.25
CA GLY A 672 27.69 -4.33 22.50
C GLY A 672 27.81 -3.47 21.23
N ILE A 673 27.46 -4.02 20.06
CA ILE A 673 27.50 -3.30 18.78
C ILE A 673 26.45 -2.20 18.74
N LYS A 674 26.81 -1.05 18.18
CA LYS A 674 25.87 0.05 17.96
C LYS A 674 25.08 -0.16 16.67
N ALA A 675 23.91 0.45 16.58
CA ALA A 675 23.06 0.39 15.38
C ALA A 675 23.80 0.86 14.12
N GLU A 676 24.65 1.87 14.23
CA GLU A 676 25.43 2.42 13.11
C GLU A 676 26.53 1.47 12.62
N GLN A 677 26.84 0.41 13.38
CA GLN A 677 27.79 -0.64 12.99
C GLN A 677 27.13 -1.82 12.26
N ILE A 678 25.81 -1.76 12.02
CA ILE A 678 25.06 -2.74 11.25
C ILE A 678 24.74 -2.14 9.88
N LYS A 679 25.31 -2.74 8.82
CA LYS A 679 25.04 -2.39 7.43
C LYS A 679 23.95 -3.29 6.86
N LEU A 680 23.17 -2.76 5.92
CA LEU A 680 22.05 -3.47 5.30
C LEU A 680 22.32 -3.63 3.80
N VAL A 681 22.22 -4.86 3.29
CA VAL A 681 22.27 -5.20 1.86
C VAL A 681 20.91 -5.78 1.50
N MET A 682 20.08 -5.02 0.79
CA MET A 682 18.66 -5.36 0.64
C MET A 682 18.21 -5.39 -0.82
N ASN A 683 17.25 -6.27 -1.10
CA ASN A 683 16.36 -6.20 -2.28
C ASN A 683 17.04 -6.28 -3.65
N ASP A 684 17.90 -7.29 -3.81
CA ASP A 684 18.57 -7.62 -5.06
C ASP A 684 18.71 -9.14 -5.19
N THR A 685 18.08 -9.74 -6.18
CA THR A 685 18.07 -11.22 -6.35
C THR A 685 19.46 -11.82 -6.58
N ALA A 686 20.48 -11.01 -6.91
CA ALA A 686 21.85 -11.50 -7.05
C ALA A 686 22.62 -11.57 -5.72
N PHE A 687 22.24 -10.75 -4.72
CA PHE A 687 23.01 -10.60 -3.47
C PHE A 687 22.23 -10.97 -2.21
N THR A 688 20.91 -11.05 -2.31
CA THR A 688 20.01 -11.24 -1.17
C THR A 688 19.19 -12.50 -1.34
N PRO A 689 18.92 -13.23 -0.25
CA PRO A 689 18.21 -14.49 -0.31
C PRO A 689 16.72 -14.27 -0.59
N ASN A 690 15.98 -15.36 -0.84
CA ASN A 690 14.54 -15.29 -0.99
C ASN A 690 13.85 -15.11 0.37
N SER A 691 13.72 -13.86 0.82
CA SER A 691 12.95 -13.51 2.02
C SER A 691 11.43 -13.52 1.80
N GLY A 692 10.95 -13.83 0.58
CA GLY A 692 9.56 -13.69 0.16
C GLY A 692 9.15 -12.24 -0.15
N PRO A 693 7.86 -12.01 -0.49
CA PRO A 693 7.35 -10.68 -0.79
C PRO A 693 7.03 -9.88 0.48
N SER A 694 6.94 -8.56 0.37
CA SER A 694 6.33 -7.67 1.36
C SER A 694 4.81 -7.54 1.16
N GLY A 695 4.10 -8.67 1.16
CA GLY A 695 2.64 -8.77 1.16
C GLY A 695 2.12 -9.57 2.36
N GLY A 696 0.83 -9.47 2.71
CA GLY A 696 0.27 -10.26 3.82
C GLY A 696 0.83 -9.87 5.20
N SER A 697 1.33 -8.64 5.34
CA SER A 697 1.92 -8.09 6.58
C SER A 697 3.01 -8.98 7.19
N ARG A 698 3.64 -9.81 6.36
CA ARG A 698 4.43 -10.96 6.79
C ARG A 698 5.84 -10.62 7.25
N SER A 699 6.46 -9.61 6.64
CA SER A 699 7.91 -9.46 6.69
C SER A 699 8.46 -9.24 8.11
N ASN A 700 7.72 -8.51 8.96
CA ASN A 700 8.13 -8.31 10.35
C ASN A 700 8.14 -9.60 11.17
N VAL A 701 7.33 -10.60 10.78
CA VAL A 701 7.29 -11.94 11.39
C VAL A 701 8.28 -12.86 10.69
N MET A 702 8.09 -13.09 9.39
CA MET A 702 8.83 -14.09 8.61
C MET A 702 10.31 -13.71 8.48
N THR A 703 10.58 -12.55 7.88
CA THR A 703 11.95 -12.06 7.68
C THR A 703 12.58 -11.62 8.99
N GLY A 704 11.82 -11.02 9.91
CA GLY A 704 12.29 -10.72 11.26
C GLY A 704 12.79 -11.96 12.01
N ASN A 705 12.08 -13.10 11.92
CA ASN A 705 12.56 -14.37 12.48
C ASN A 705 13.77 -14.92 11.72
N ALA A 706 13.81 -14.83 10.38
CA ALA A 706 14.98 -15.28 9.61
C ALA A 706 16.24 -14.49 9.98
N ILE A 707 16.13 -13.18 10.17
CA ILE A 707 17.20 -12.30 10.66
C ILE A 707 17.61 -12.69 12.07
N LYS A 708 16.63 -12.89 12.98
CA LYS A 708 16.88 -13.34 14.35
C LYS A 708 17.68 -14.65 14.34
N VAL A 709 17.25 -15.65 13.56
CA VAL A 709 17.94 -16.93 13.43
C VAL A 709 19.36 -16.76 12.90
N ALA A 710 19.57 -15.98 11.84
CA ALA A 710 20.90 -15.72 11.29
C ALA A 710 21.83 -15.10 12.35
N CYS A 711 21.34 -14.09 13.06
CA CYS A 711 22.07 -13.42 14.14
C CYS A 711 22.35 -14.34 15.33
N GLU A 712 21.41 -15.19 15.74
CA GLU A 712 21.60 -16.19 16.80
C GLU A 712 22.68 -17.22 16.42
N MET A 713 22.72 -17.66 15.16
CA MET A 713 23.77 -18.55 14.66
C MET A 713 25.15 -17.90 14.76
N LEU A 714 25.29 -16.64 14.33
CA LEU A 714 26.53 -15.88 14.48
C LEU A 714 26.94 -15.73 15.95
N LEU A 715 26.01 -15.33 16.83
CA LEU A 715 26.27 -15.18 18.27
C LEU A 715 26.76 -16.48 18.91
N ASN A 716 26.15 -17.61 18.54
CA ASN A 716 26.52 -18.90 19.07
C ASN A 716 27.92 -19.32 18.61
N ALA A 717 28.28 -19.06 17.34
CA ALA A 717 29.63 -19.32 16.84
C ALA A 717 30.69 -18.40 17.45
N MET A 718 30.32 -17.15 17.74
CA MET A 718 31.21 -16.20 18.42
C MET A 718 31.42 -16.56 19.90
N ARG A 719 30.50 -17.28 20.55
CA ARG A 719 30.55 -17.53 21.99
C ARG A 719 31.74 -18.41 22.38
N LYS A 720 32.52 -17.92 23.35
CA LYS A 720 33.61 -18.65 24.01
C LYS A 720 33.10 -19.44 25.23
N PRO A 721 33.82 -20.46 25.71
CA PRO A 721 33.43 -21.23 26.90
C PRO A 721 33.27 -20.38 28.18
N ASP A 722 33.98 -19.24 28.26
CA ASP A 722 33.91 -18.30 29.39
C ASP A 722 32.71 -17.33 29.32
N GLY A 723 31.87 -17.45 28.30
CA GLY A 723 30.70 -16.59 28.09
C GLY A 723 30.96 -15.28 27.35
N THR A 724 32.23 -14.97 27.01
CA THR A 724 32.57 -13.83 26.16
C THR A 724 32.39 -14.17 24.67
N TYR A 725 32.56 -13.19 23.79
CA TYR A 725 32.43 -13.36 22.34
C TYR A 725 33.76 -13.10 21.63
N ARG A 726 34.02 -13.90 20.58
CA ARG A 726 35.17 -13.73 19.69
C ARG A 726 35.08 -12.42 18.92
N SER A 727 36.22 -11.81 18.64
CA SER A 727 36.36 -10.74 17.63
C SER A 727 36.39 -11.31 16.21
N TYR A 728 36.32 -10.45 15.21
CA TYR A 728 36.56 -10.83 13.81
C TYR A 728 37.93 -11.51 13.64
N ASP A 729 38.98 -10.92 14.19
CA ASP A 729 40.35 -11.44 14.02
C ASP A 729 40.53 -12.80 14.71
N GLU A 730 39.87 -13.01 15.86
CA GLU A 730 39.86 -14.31 16.54
C GLU A 730 39.13 -15.37 15.70
N MET A 731 37.93 -15.06 15.19
CA MET A 731 37.21 -16.00 14.32
C MET A 731 38.00 -16.32 13.04
N ALA A 732 38.62 -15.31 12.42
CA ALA A 732 39.45 -15.50 11.24
C ALA A 732 40.70 -16.36 11.53
N ALA A 733 41.39 -16.11 12.65
CA ALA A 733 42.55 -16.89 13.07
C ALA A 733 42.19 -18.34 13.41
N GLU A 734 41.00 -18.57 13.97
CA GLU A 734 40.47 -19.90 14.28
C GLU A 734 39.84 -20.61 13.06
N ASN A 735 39.84 -19.99 11.87
CA ASN A 735 39.14 -20.47 10.66
C ASN A 735 37.64 -20.76 10.88
N LEU A 736 36.98 -19.96 11.72
CA LEU A 736 35.54 -20.05 11.92
C LEU A 736 34.79 -19.27 10.81
N PRO A 737 33.60 -19.73 10.37
CA PRO A 737 32.80 -19.01 9.40
C PRO A 737 32.41 -17.62 9.92
N LEU A 738 32.48 -16.62 9.04
CA LEU A 738 32.08 -15.24 9.33
C LEU A 738 30.68 -14.92 8.79
N HIS A 739 30.15 -15.76 7.91
CA HIS A 739 28.86 -15.61 7.24
C HIS A 739 27.92 -16.74 7.66
N TYR A 740 26.68 -16.40 8.03
CA TYR A 740 25.65 -17.35 8.47
C TYR A 740 24.33 -17.05 7.75
N ASN A 741 23.69 -18.10 7.22
CA ASN A 741 22.38 -18.02 6.60
C ASN A 741 21.33 -18.52 7.60
N GLY A 742 20.36 -17.67 7.94
CA GLY A 742 19.22 -18.00 8.78
C GLY A 742 17.97 -18.25 7.94
N LYS A 743 17.19 -19.25 8.33
CA LYS A 743 15.89 -19.59 7.74
C LYS A 743 14.87 -19.79 8.84
N TRP A 744 13.67 -19.29 8.61
CA TRP A 744 12.52 -19.56 9.47
C TRP A 744 11.32 -20.00 8.63
N THR A 745 10.50 -20.89 9.17
CA THR A 745 9.31 -21.42 8.50
C THR A 745 8.18 -21.56 9.51
N ALA A 746 6.99 -21.10 9.13
CA ALA A 746 5.75 -21.25 9.87
C ALA A 746 5.22 -22.70 9.80
N SER A 747 6.03 -23.66 10.24
CA SER A 747 5.74 -25.11 10.13
C SER A 747 4.48 -25.57 10.87
N MET A 748 3.92 -24.73 11.75
CA MET A 748 2.66 -24.96 12.44
C MET A 748 1.42 -24.65 11.58
N CYS A 749 1.60 -24.02 10.42
CA CYS A 749 0.53 -23.59 9.53
C CYS A 749 0.19 -24.63 8.46
N THR A 750 -1.04 -24.56 7.96
CA THR A 750 -1.59 -25.43 6.92
C THR A 750 -2.46 -24.60 5.99
N ASP A 751 -2.47 -24.94 4.71
CA ASP A 751 -3.38 -24.33 3.75
C ASP A 751 -4.84 -24.58 4.13
N CYS A 752 -5.73 -23.71 3.66
CA CYS A 752 -7.16 -23.94 3.77
C CYS A 752 -7.61 -24.98 2.75
N ASP A 753 -8.48 -25.90 3.18
CA ASP A 753 -9.11 -26.87 2.29
C ASP A 753 -10.00 -26.18 1.22
N PRO A 754 -9.91 -26.57 -0.06
CA PRO A 754 -10.60 -25.88 -1.15
C PRO A 754 -12.13 -26.01 -1.10
N VAL A 755 -12.67 -27.01 -0.40
CA VAL A 755 -14.12 -27.24 -0.30
C VAL A 755 -14.69 -26.60 0.97
N THR A 756 -14.02 -26.82 2.10
CA THR A 756 -14.52 -26.45 3.43
C THR A 756 -13.94 -25.15 3.95
N GLY A 757 -12.85 -24.63 3.35
CA GLY A 757 -12.13 -23.44 3.81
C GLY A 757 -11.45 -23.61 5.18
N GLN A 758 -11.49 -24.81 5.78
CA GLN A 758 -10.91 -25.07 7.10
C GLN A 758 -9.39 -25.25 6.99
N GLY A 759 -8.65 -24.76 7.96
CA GLY A 759 -7.18 -24.79 7.98
C GLY A 759 -6.58 -23.82 8.99
N LYS A 760 -5.24 -23.81 9.08
CA LYS A 760 -4.47 -22.91 9.94
C LYS A 760 -3.56 -22.02 9.10
N PRO A 761 -4.11 -21.07 8.33
CA PRO A 761 -3.38 -20.39 7.26
C PRO A 761 -2.26 -19.48 7.75
N PHE A 762 -2.32 -18.94 8.98
CA PHE A 762 -1.34 -17.96 9.46
C PHE A 762 -0.82 -18.31 10.86
N PRO A 763 0.46 -18.00 11.17
CA PRO A 763 1.03 -18.27 12.49
C PRO A 763 0.64 -17.21 13.51
N ILE A 764 0.35 -15.99 13.05
CA ILE A 764 0.10 -14.79 13.85
C ILE A 764 -0.95 -13.93 13.14
N TYR A 765 -1.76 -13.24 13.93
CA TYR A 765 -2.69 -12.22 13.49
C TYR A 765 -2.43 -10.86 14.16
N MET A 766 -2.87 -9.80 13.49
CA MET A 766 -3.04 -8.45 14.03
C MET A 766 -4.50 -8.27 14.44
N TYR A 767 -4.74 -7.58 15.55
CA TYR A 767 -6.08 -7.34 16.06
C TYR A 767 -6.29 -5.84 16.32
N GLU A 768 -7.39 -5.28 15.85
CA GLU A 768 -7.72 -3.87 16.02
C GLU A 768 -9.20 -3.63 16.33
N LEU A 769 -9.44 -2.60 17.15
CA LEU A 769 -10.76 -2.00 17.36
C LEU A 769 -10.75 -0.57 16.84
N PHE A 770 -11.75 -0.22 16.03
CA PHE A 770 -11.88 1.09 15.41
C PHE A 770 -13.09 1.82 15.97
N MET A 771 -12.89 3.03 16.49
CA MET A 771 -13.95 3.90 17.01
C MET A 771 -13.85 5.30 16.38
N PRO A 772 -14.40 5.48 15.17
CA PRO A 772 -14.52 6.80 14.55
C PRO A 772 -15.70 7.59 15.12
N GLU A 773 -15.51 8.91 15.23
CA GLU A 773 -16.58 9.88 15.40
C GLU A 773 -16.73 10.68 14.10
N VAL A 774 -17.98 10.84 13.65
CA VAL A 774 -18.30 11.53 12.40
C VAL A 774 -19.24 12.70 12.64
N GLU A 775 -19.18 13.69 11.75
CA GLU A 775 -20.17 14.76 11.60
C GLU A 775 -20.78 14.66 10.20
N VAL A 776 -22.11 14.62 10.12
CA VAL A 776 -22.89 14.60 8.89
C VAL A 776 -23.62 15.94 8.75
N ASP A 777 -23.34 16.64 7.66
CA ASP A 777 -24.10 17.82 7.25
C ASP A 777 -25.43 17.36 6.64
N MET A 778 -26.54 17.64 7.35
CA MET A 778 -27.87 17.14 7.01
C MET A 778 -28.45 17.77 5.74
N LYS A 779 -27.90 18.90 5.28
CA LYS A 779 -28.33 19.59 4.06
C LYS A 779 -27.66 19.02 2.82
N THR A 780 -26.38 18.71 2.92
CA THR A 780 -25.54 18.29 1.79
C THR A 780 -25.33 16.78 1.73
N GLY A 781 -25.52 16.07 2.84
CA GLY A 781 -25.15 14.66 2.99
C GLY A 781 -23.65 14.44 3.19
N LYS A 782 -22.83 15.50 3.28
CA LYS A 782 -21.39 15.36 3.45
C LYS A 782 -21.06 14.86 4.86
N ALA A 783 -20.45 13.68 4.95
CA ALA A 783 -19.86 13.16 6.17
C ALA A 783 -18.38 13.56 6.29
N LYS A 784 -17.91 13.76 7.53
CA LYS A 784 -16.50 13.99 7.86
C LYS A 784 -16.16 13.23 9.14
N VAL A 785 -15.04 12.52 9.15
CA VAL A 785 -14.48 11.97 10.40
C VAL A 785 -13.82 13.10 11.18
N VAL A 786 -14.27 13.33 12.41
CA VAL A 786 -13.82 14.44 13.26
C VAL A 786 -12.85 14.01 14.36
N LYS A 787 -12.91 12.73 14.75
CA LYS A 787 -11.97 12.09 15.68
C LYS A 787 -11.89 10.60 15.38
N PHE A 788 -10.74 9.98 15.64
CA PHE A 788 -10.55 8.55 15.45
C PHE A 788 -9.76 7.95 16.63
N THR A 789 -10.35 7.00 17.34
CA THR A 789 -9.61 6.19 18.34
C THR A 789 -9.45 4.77 17.81
N THR A 790 -8.24 4.21 17.92
CA THR A 790 -7.98 2.80 17.65
C THR A 790 -7.26 2.16 18.83
N VAL A 791 -7.69 0.93 19.19
CA VAL A 791 -6.93 0.05 20.08
C VAL A 791 -6.32 -1.04 19.22
N ALA A 792 -5.00 -1.13 19.20
CA ALA A 792 -4.26 -2.02 18.31
C ALA A 792 -3.37 -2.99 19.10
N ASP A 793 -3.44 -4.26 18.73
CA ASP A 793 -2.53 -5.30 19.20
C ASP A 793 -1.65 -5.82 18.06
N MET A 794 -0.41 -5.35 18.07
CA MET A 794 0.64 -5.68 17.09
C MET A 794 1.75 -6.54 17.72
N GLY A 795 1.43 -7.24 18.82
CA GLY A 795 2.43 -7.87 19.67
C GLY A 795 3.42 -6.85 20.21
N THR A 796 4.67 -7.25 20.37
CA THR A 796 5.74 -6.33 20.77
C THR A 796 6.11 -5.38 19.63
N ILE A 797 6.14 -4.07 19.90
CA ILE A 797 6.49 -3.06 18.91
C ILE A 797 7.98 -3.12 18.55
N THR A 798 8.29 -3.32 17.27
CA THR A 798 9.68 -3.32 16.75
C THR A 798 10.26 -1.91 16.64
N ASN A 799 9.49 -0.95 16.13
CA ASN A 799 9.84 0.47 16.09
C ASN A 799 8.55 1.31 16.14
N LYS A 800 8.49 2.26 17.07
CA LYS A 800 7.26 3.00 17.40
C LYS A 800 6.84 3.96 16.30
N THR A 801 7.78 4.69 15.68
CA THR A 801 7.43 5.65 14.62
C THR A 801 7.02 4.95 13.32
N ALA A 802 7.60 3.80 13.02
CA ALA A 802 7.14 2.94 11.93
C ALA A 802 5.71 2.41 12.19
N CYS A 803 5.44 1.85 13.38
CA CYS A 803 4.12 1.32 13.72
C CYS A 803 3.03 2.42 13.73
N ASP A 804 3.30 3.54 14.40
CA ASP A 804 2.38 4.70 14.41
C ASP A 804 2.08 5.19 13.00
N GLY A 805 3.12 5.35 12.18
CA GLY A 805 2.98 5.77 10.79
C GLY A 805 2.12 4.81 9.96
N GLN A 806 2.29 3.50 10.16
CA GLN A 806 1.46 2.49 9.50
C GLN A 806 -0.01 2.60 9.91
N ILE A 807 -0.29 2.77 11.20
CA ILE A 807 -1.66 2.93 11.72
C ILE A 807 -2.30 4.19 11.15
N TYR A 808 -1.66 5.36 11.31
CA TYR A 808 -2.19 6.62 10.76
C TYR A 808 -2.44 6.55 9.25
N GLY A 809 -1.52 5.95 8.49
CA GLY A 809 -1.67 5.75 7.05
C GLY A 809 -2.86 4.88 6.68
N GLY A 810 -3.05 3.75 7.37
CA GLY A 810 -4.13 2.82 7.08
C GLY A 810 -5.50 3.42 7.44
N LEU A 811 -5.60 4.13 8.56
CA LEU A 811 -6.82 4.85 8.93
C LEU A 811 -7.18 5.92 7.90
N ALA A 812 -6.21 6.69 7.40
CA ALA A 812 -6.46 7.68 6.34
C ALA A 812 -6.94 7.03 5.02
N GLN A 813 -6.39 5.88 4.65
CA GLN A 813 -6.88 5.08 3.52
C GLN A 813 -8.30 4.54 3.77
N GLY A 814 -8.61 4.15 5.01
CA GLY A 814 -9.94 3.70 5.43
C GLY A 814 -11.00 4.78 5.36
N ILE A 815 -10.64 6.02 5.71
CA ILE A 815 -11.50 7.21 5.53
C ILE A 815 -11.80 7.42 4.05
N GLY A 816 -10.78 7.33 3.19
CA GLY A 816 -10.96 7.43 1.75
C GLY A 816 -11.87 6.33 1.20
N LEU A 817 -11.61 5.06 1.55
CA LEU A 817 -12.43 3.92 1.17
C LEU A 817 -13.90 4.10 1.57
N ALA A 818 -14.15 4.57 2.80
CA ALA A 818 -15.49 4.78 3.31
C ALA A 818 -16.22 5.92 2.58
N LEU A 819 -15.55 7.01 2.23
CA LEU A 819 -16.22 8.28 1.91
C LEU A 819 -16.03 8.77 0.47
N THR A 820 -14.91 8.48 -0.20
CA THR A 820 -14.52 9.20 -1.43
C THR A 820 -13.89 8.36 -2.54
N GLU A 821 -13.21 7.26 -2.22
CA GLU A 821 -12.32 6.59 -3.18
C GLU A 821 -13.02 5.54 -4.04
N ASP A 822 -12.84 5.66 -5.35
CA ASP A 822 -13.25 4.64 -6.31
C ASP A 822 -12.50 4.77 -7.64
N PHE A 823 -12.49 3.69 -8.42
CA PHE A 823 -12.05 3.63 -9.82
C PHE A 823 -13.09 2.86 -10.63
N GLU A 824 -14.27 3.46 -10.79
CA GLU A 824 -15.37 2.92 -11.61
C GLU A 824 -15.54 3.64 -12.96
N ASP A 825 -15.62 4.97 -12.96
CA ASP A 825 -15.79 5.74 -14.19
C ASP A 825 -14.42 6.06 -14.85
N LEU A 826 -14.12 5.35 -15.94
CA LEU A 826 -12.87 5.50 -16.71
C LEU A 826 -12.65 6.91 -17.30
N LYS A 827 -13.71 7.72 -17.46
CA LYS A 827 -13.62 9.10 -17.95
C LYS A 827 -13.39 10.09 -16.80
N LYS A 828 -13.96 9.82 -15.63
CA LYS A 828 -13.86 10.69 -14.44
C LYS A 828 -12.63 10.39 -13.60
N HIS A 829 -12.41 9.13 -13.24
CA HIS A 829 -11.39 8.68 -12.29
C HIS A 829 -10.02 8.56 -12.96
N THR A 830 -9.49 9.71 -13.41
CA THR A 830 -8.31 9.81 -14.27
C THR A 830 -7.15 10.58 -13.62
N ASN A 831 -7.34 11.06 -12.40
CA ASN A 831 -6.35 11.80 -11.61
C ASN A 831 -6.64 11.64 -10.11
N LEU A 832 -5.71 12.08 -9.26
CA LEU A 832 -5.77 11.86 -7.80
C LEU A 832 -7.01 12.46 -7.16
N VAL A 833 -7.40 13.68 -7.55
CA VAL A 833 -8.56 14.38 -6.97
C VAL A 833 -9.85 13.67 -7.35
N ASN A 834 -10.02 13.31 -8.62
CA ASN A 834 -11.24 12.66 -9.09
C ASN A 834 -11.40 11.24 -8.56
N CYS A 835 -10.29 10.54 -8.29
CA CYS A 835 -10.30 9.25 -7.61
C CYS A 835 -10.55 9.37 -6.09
N GLY A 836 -10.77 10.58 -5.57
CA GLY A 836 -11.13 10.80 -4.18
C GLY A 836 -9.97 10.69 -3.17
N LEU A 837 -8.72 10.95 -3.57
CA LEU A 837 -7.58 10.96 -2.65
C LEU A 837 -7.87 11.86 -1.42
N PRO A 838 -7.82 11.33 -0.18
CA PRO A 838 -7.96 12.13 1.03
C PRO A 838 -6.82 13.13 1.15
N PHE A 839 -7.16 14.41 1.27
CA PHE A 839 -6.23 15.47 1.65
C PHE A 839 -6.27 15.68 3.17
N ILE A 840 -5.39 16.56 3.67
CA ILE A 840 -5.21 16.74 5.12
C ILE A 840 -6.49 17.13 5.88
N TYR A 841 -7.45 17.78 5.23
CA TYR A 841 -8.75 18.13 5.84
C TYR A 841 -9.77 17.01 5.88
N ASP A 842 -9.58 15.98 5.05
CA ASP A 842 -10.43 14.80 5.04
C ASP A 842 -10.04 13.85 6.19
N VAL A 843 -8.79 13.96 6.69
CA VAL A 843 -8.26 13.19 7.81
C VAL A 843 -8.28 14.04 9.10
N PRO A 844 -8.85 13.53 10.23
CA PRO A 844 -8.84 14.26 11.50
C PRO A 844 -7.42 14.37 12.06
N ASP A 845 -7.13 15.47 12.77
CA ASP A 845 -5.88 15.62 13.52
C ASP A 845 -5.92 14.89 14.87
N ASP A 846 -7.12 14.72 15.42
CA ASP A 846 -7.41 13.97 16.62
C ASP A 846 -7.52 12.47 16.28
N ILE A 847 -6.36 11.84 16.16
CA ILE A 847 -6.21 10.39 16.07
C ILE A 847 -5.48 9.92 17.32
N GLN A 848 -6.11 9.00 18.05
CA GLN A 848 -5.57 8.37 19.25
C GLN A 848 -5.28 6.90 18.98
N ILE A 849 -4.01 6.52 19.10
CA ILE A 849 -3.58 5.12 19.05
C ILE A 849 -3.35 4.64 20.48
N ILE A 850 -3.98 3.53 20.85
CA ILE A 850 -3.76 2.85 22.13
C ILE A 850 -3.23 1.46 21.81
N TYR A 851 -2.06 1.13 22.34
CA TYR A 851 -1.47 -0.19 22.11
C TYR A 851 -1.85 -1.16 23.22
N ASN A 852 -2.42 -2.30 22.83
CA ASN A 852 -2.46 -3.49 23.67
C ASN A 852 -1.26 -4.37 23.28
N ILE A 853 -0.38 -4.69 24.23
CA ILE A 853 0.86 -5.42 23.93
C ILE A 853 0.75 -6.85 24.46
N THR A 854 0.37 -7.78 23.58
CA THR A 854 0.39 -9.22 23.88
C THR A 854 1.47 -9.93 23.07
N PRO A 855 2.63 -10.31 23.63
CA PRO A 855 3.69 -10.95 22.86
C PRO A 855 3.22 -12.21 22.11
N ARG A 856 3.65 -12.37 20.86
CA ARG A 856 3.34 -13.53 20.01
C ARG A 856 4.40 -14.61 20.18
N GLU A 857 3.98 -15.85 20.44
CA GLU A 857 4.90 -16.99 20.63
C GLU A 857 5.84 -17.18 19.41
N HIS A 858 5.28 -17.10 18.21
CA HIS A 858 6.03 -17.31 16.96
C HIS A 858 6.58 -16.01 16.34
N GLY A 859 6.45 -14.88 17.04
CA GLY A 859 6.90 -13.58 16.56
C GLY A 859 8.34 -13.32 16.97
N PRO A 860 9.18 -12.69 16.11
CA PRO A 860 10.53 -12.32 16.52
C PRO A 860 10.42 -11.31 17.66
N HIS A 861 10.98 -11.69 18.81
CA HIS A 861 10.90 -10.92 20.05
C HIS A 861 9.45 -10.58 20.47
N GLY A 862 8.48 -11.43 20.11
CA GLY A 862 7.07 -11.24 20.44
C GLY A 862 6.27 -10.37 19.45
N ALA A 863 6.85 -9.92 18.35
CA ALA A 863 6.20 -9.01 17.40
C ALA A 863 5.20 -9.70 16.46
N ALA A 864 4.14 -8.96 16.09
CA ALA A 864 3.31 -9.26 14.92
C ALA A 864 3.68 -8.34 13.74
N GLY A 865 2.89 -8.37 12.67
CA GLY A 865 2.89 -7.32 11.66
C GLY A 865 2.20 -6.04 12.15
N ALA A 866 2.28 -4.97 11.35
CA ALA A 866 1.45 -3.76 11.49
C ALA A 866 1.00 -3.22 10.11
N GLY A 867 1.22 -4.04 9.07
CA GLY A 867 1.08 -3.66 7.68
C GLY A 867 -0.37 -3.34 7.37
N GLU A 868 -1.27 -4.31 7.52
CA GLU A 868 -2.60 -4.25 6.90
C GLU A 868 -3.75 -4.17 7.89
N GLY A 869 -3.50 -4.51 9.16
CA GLY A 869 -4.46 -4.35 10.26
C GLY A 869 -5.19 -3.01 10.22
N PRO A 870 -4.52 -1.86 10.04
CA PRO A 870 -5.18 -0.56 10.21
C PRO A 870 -6.15 -0.18 9.09
N LEU A 871 -6.20 -0.99 8.02
CA LEU A 871 -7.16 -0.86 6.93
C LEU A 871 -8.18 -2.02 6.90
N SER A 872 -8.10 -2.98 7.83
CA SER A 872 -8.98 -4.16 7.86
C SER A 872 -10.46 -3.78 8.00
N ALA A 873 -10.81 -2.93 8.97
CA ALA A 873 -12.19 -2.55 9.24
C ALA A 873 -12.44 -1.07 9.66
N PRO A 874 -11.61 -0.06 9.38
CA PRO A 874 -11.96 1.32 9.76
C PRO A 874 -13.22 1.84 9.05
N HIS A 875 -13.47 1.41 7.81
CA HIS A 875 -14.57 1.87 6.96
C HIS A 875 -15.95 1.43 7.46
N PRO A 876 -16.26 0.17 7.83
CA PRO A 876 -17.57 -0.14 8.42
C PRO A 876 -17.78 0.61 9.73
N GLY A 877 -16.75 0.84 10.55
CA GLY A 877 -16.85 1.70 11.73
C GLY A 877 -17.32 3.12 11.38
N ILE A 878 -16.81 3.71 10.29
CA ILE A 878 -17.24 5.04 9.81
C ILE A 878 -18.70 5.00 9.35
N LEU A 879 -19.12 3.94 8.64
CA LEU A 879 -20.50 3.81 8.18
C LEU A 879 -21.48 3.60 9.33
N ASN A 880 -21.10 2.80 10.34
CA ASN A 880 -21.87 2.65 11.58
C ASN A 880 -21.97 3.99 12.33
N ALA A 881 -20.93 4.82 12.30
CA ALA A 881 -20.97 6.17 12.86
C ALA A 881 -21.91 7.10 12.08
N ILE A 882 -21.97 7.00 10.75
CA ILE A 882 -22.93 7.75 9.91
C ILE A 882 -24.37 7.30 10.24
N TYR A 883 -24.59 5.99 10.36
CA TYR A 883 -25.87 5.43 10.79
C TYR A 883 -26.28 5.98 12.16
N ASN A 884 -25.38 5.94 13.14
CA ASN A 884 -25.62 6.49 14.47
C ASN A 884 -25.94 8.00 14.45
N ALA A 885 -25.31 8.77 13.54
CA ALA A 885 -25.53 10.20 13.43
C ALA A 885 -26.91 10.55 12.84
N CYS A 886 -27.33 9.88 11.77
CA CYS A 886 -28.47 10.32 10.97
C CYS A 886 -29.46 9.23 10.52
N GLY A 887 -29.29 8.00 10.97
CA GLY A 887 -30.17 6.85 10.66
C GLY A 887 -30.00 6.29 9.25
N VAL A 888 -29.07 6.82 8.44
CA VAL A 888 -28.84 6.34 7.08
C VAL A 888 -27.79 5.25 7.07
N ARG A 889 -28.21 4.04 6.67
CA ARG A 889 -27.31 2.89 6.51
C ARG A 889 -26.82 2.81 5.06
N ILE A 890 -25.50 2.72 4.88
CA ILE A 890 -24.85 2.62 3.57
C ILE A 890 -24.22 1.25 3.42
N TYR A 891 -24.66 0.50 2.42
CA TYR A 891 -24.17 -0.85 2.14
C TYR A 891 -23.16 -0.92 0.98
N ALA A 892 -23.17 0.10 0.12
CA ALA A 892 -22.33 0.20 -1.07
C ALA A 892 -21.44 1.44 -0.98
N ILE A 893 -20.17 1.24 -0.65
CA ILE A 893 -19.18 2.32 -0.52
C ILE A 893 -18.59 2.73 -1.87
N PRO A 894 -18.09 3.98 -2.03
CA PRO A 894 -18.02 5.04 -1.02
C PRO A 894 -19.38 5.66 -0.67
N ALA A 895 -19.51 6.14 0.57
CA ALA A 895 -20.65 6.88 1.12
C ALA A 895 -20.63 8.35 0.64
N LEU A 896 -20.76 8.53 -0.67
CA LEU A 896 -20.77 9.86 -1.29
C LEU A 896 -21.94 10.71 -0.76
N PRO A 897 -21.81 12.05 -0.73
CA PRO A 897 -22.84 12.94 -0.20
C PRO A 897 -24.23 12.70 -0.81
N GLU A 898 -24.30 12.44 -2.12
CA GLU A 898 -25.54 12.12 -2.83
C GLU A 898 -26.21 10.83 -2.34
N LYS A 899 -25.44 9.80 -1.96
CA LYS A 899 -25.99 8.54 -1.41
C LYS A 899 -26.57 8.76 -0.02
N ILE A 900 -25.87 9.51 0.83
CA ILE A 900 -26.35 9.85 2.18
C ILE A 900 -27.63 10.71 2.06
N LYS A 901 -27.64 11.70 1.16
CA LYS A 901 -28.82 12.55 0.93
C LYS A 901 -30.02 11.75 0.42
N ALA A 902 -29.81 10.79 -0.48
CA ALA A 902 -30.87 9.89 -0.93
C ALA A 902 -31.46 9.07 0.23
N GLY A 903 -30.62 8.56 1.13
CA GLY A 903 -31.04 7.89 2.36
C GLY A 903 -31.85 8.80 3.30
N LEU A 904 -31.39 10.03 3.53
CA LEU A 904 -32.12 11.03 4.34
C LEU A 904 -33.50 11.34 3.76
N ALA A 905 -33.62 11.46 2.44
CA ALA A 905 -34.89 11.68 1.77
C ALA A 905 -35.85 10.48 1.98
N ALA A 906 -35.35 9.25 1.85
CA ALA A 906 -36.14 8.04 2.07
C ALA A 906 -36.65 7.89 3.50
N LEU A 907 -35.86 8.29 4.51
CA LEU A 907 -36.32 8.31 5.91
C LEU A 907 -37.47 9.31 6.11
N SER A 908 -37.34 10.51 5.54
CA SER A 908 -38.38 11.55 5.67
C SER A 908 -39.74 11.18 5.04
N THR A 909 -39.74 10.25 4.09
CA THR A 909 -40.96 9.71 3.48
C THR A 909 -41.61 8.57 4.27
N ARG A 910 -40.92 7.97 5.24
CA ARG A 910 -41.48 6.93 6.12
C ARG A 910 -42.18 7.52 7.35
N ASP A 911 -41.80 8.73 7.75
CA ASP A 911 -42.38 9.48 8.87
C ASP A 911 -43.61 10.33 8.48
N LYS A 912 -44.00 10.32 7.20
CA LYS A 912 -45.23 10.91 6.66
C LYS A 912 -46.18 9.82 6.23
#